data_AF-A0A3E4R8C4-F1
#
_entry.id   AF-A0A3E4R8C4-F1
#
_cell.length_a   1.000
_cell.length_b   1.000
_cell.length_c   1.000
_cell.angle_alpha   90.00
_cell.angle_beta   90.00
_cell.angle_gamma   90.00
#
_symmetry.space_group_name_H-M   'P 1'
#
loop_
_entity.id
_entity.type
_entity.pdbx_description
1 polymer ?
#
loop_
_entity_poly.entity_id
_entity_poly.type
_entity_poly.pdbx_seq_one_letter_code
_entity_poly.pdbx_strand_id
1 'polypeptide(L)'
;MQRILGAIVGDIAGSTYEWRNTKSKDFTMFPPGSRFTDDTVMTLAVAKWLMDDPEHHHHTLVSIMQELGNRFPNAGYGRSFRHWLAIEHPSPYNSWGNGAGMRVSPVGLYAKTLEEALRLAKITAEVTHNHPEGIKGAQAIAAAVWLERQKWDGPSCKKKPCTLDEIKKFTEYNFNFSLDEIRPSYTFDVSCQGSVPQAIMAWREGETFEDVLRNAISIGGDSDTIAAMACGISNQPIPEAWTECCRALLPKDLLQINDDFLRFLRTPWKHSYKFGDGLFGGEYPIDKELARSKRKLKQILNFGITDFIDLTEEDELHPYQPYLPEGVNYYRYPIKDCSAPNSLQEVIRLCRKIAEIERNPNRKLYMHCWGGIGRTGTIVACYKLFKKGVGDATMAIQKLREDFFDCPKAKYRRTPETKAQEEFIIQFATLCSSMTESLVIAKQDRIKGSMFGRAIGDALGYAVEFDSWKGVQRKYGEQGITNYQLNDKGIAEISDDTQMTLFTANGLMMGDTRGCMRGIIGYPSCYVVDAYRDWFRTQTEPFSRMKHEAGCTWLLQIPELWSRRAPGTTCLNALQQIMSGATVRNNSKGCGGVMRVAPVALYYYRSEHIPFEELIKLGGACAEITHHHPLGYIPAAMLVGIIARILRNDITTKQDYEDACKETLNDLYRVYPEHKESVAVMQRLTKRAIEAAHDSSLDDEANIRSIGEGWVGEEALAIAIYCVSRHFGNLEKAIIASVNHSGDSDSTGAICGNIIGTIVGYKAIPKRFLENIELSEVIMAISEDLNKGCIISEFMNEVNDEQRQWYARYCDMEPAGVITHKQNHDEL
;
A
#
# COMPACT_ATOMS: atom_id res chain seq x y z
N MET A 1 20.89 -8.76 12.90
CA MET A 1 21.51 -8.02 11.79
C MET A 1 22.85 -8.66 11.47
N GLN A 2 23.05 -9.23 10.28
CA GLN A 2 24.33 -9.82 9.90
C GLN A 2 25.43 -8.75 10.01
N ARG A 3 26.46 -8.99 10.82
CA ARG A 3 27.60 -8.06 10.98
C ARG A 3 28.79 -8.44 10.09
N ILE A 4 28.67 -9.52 9.32
CA ILE A 4 29.67 -10.01 8.38
C ILE A 4 28.97 -10.83 7.30
N LEU A 5 29.51 -10.85 6.08
CA LEU A 5 29.00 -11.71 5.02
C LEU A 5 29.15 -13.19 5.40
N GLY A 6 28.10 -13.99 5.17
CA GLY A 6 28.13 -15.43 5.43
C GLY A 6 29.24 -16.15 4.66
N ALA A 7 29.57 -15.67 3.46
CA ALA A 7 30.68 -16.20 2.66
C ALA A 7 32.04 -16.13 3.37
N ILE A 8 32.30 -15.07 4.14
CA ILE A 8 33.54 -14.91 4.91
C ILE A 8 33.61 -15.91 6.06
N VAL A 9 32.47 -16.17 6.70
CA VAL A 9 32.39 -17.17 7.79
C VAL A 9 32.62 -18.58 7.24
N GLY A 10 32.03 -18.87 6.07
CA GLY A 10 32.23 -20.13 5.35
C GLY A 10 33.69 -20.38 4.99
N ASP A 11 34.33 -19.41 4.34
CA ASP A 11 35.75 -19.43 4.00
C ASP A 11 36.63 -19.72 5.24
N ILE A 12 36.55 -18.85 6.26
CA ILE A 12 37.41 -18.96 7.44
C ILE A 12 37.23 -20.31 8.15
N ALA A 13 36.00 -20.79 8.30
CA ALA A 13 35.72 -22.08 8.91
C ALA A 13 36.24 -23.25 8.07
N GLY A 14 36.11 -23.18 6.74
CA GLY A 14 36.54 -24.23 5.81
C GLY A 14 38.05 -24.28 5.56
N SER A 15 38.78 -23.18 5.78
CA SER A 15 40.21 -23.00 5.44
C SER A 15 41.19 -24.02 6.06
N THR A 16 40.78 -24.69 7.15
CA THR A 16 41.57 -25.74 7.82
C THR A 16 41.21 -27.14 7.37
N TYR A 17 40.07 -27.30 6.70
CA TYR A 17 39.52 -28.55 6.22
C TYR A 17 39.71 -28.76 4.71
N GLU A 18 40.10 -27.73 3.95
CA GLU A 18 40.40 -27.79 2.51
C GLU A 18 41.38 -28.94 2.17
N TRP A 19 42.55 -28.98 2.82
CA TRP A 19 43.58 -30.02 2.63
C TRP A 19 43.51 -31.17 3.64
N ARG A 20 42.54 -31.12 4.56
CA ARG A 20 42.29 -32.11 5.62
C ARG A 20 40.80 -32.34 5.76
N ASN A 21 40.18 -32.86 4.71
CA ASN A 21 38.73 -33.00 4.65
C ASN A 21 38.20 -33.87 5.80
N THR A 22 37.03 -33.47 6.31
CA THR A 22 36.21 -34.29 7.21
C THR A 22 34.98 -34.76 6.44
N LYS A 23 34.58 -36.02 6.66
CA LYS A 23 33.32 -36.59 6.16
C LYS A 23 32.24 -36.69 7.24
N SER A 24 32.52 -36.15 8.43
CA SER A 24 31.60 -36.05 9.55
C SER A 24 31.12 -34.61 9.67
N LYS A 25 29.85 -34.41 10.05
CA LYS A 25 29.33 -33.09 10.48
C LYS A 25 29.81 -32.71 11.88
N ASP A 26 30.28 -33.68 12.66
CA ASP A 26 30.86 -33.47 13.98
C ASP A 26 32.36 -33.16 13.87
N PHE A 27 32.66 -31.88 13.60
CA PHE A 27 34.01 -31.33 13.58
C PHE A 27 34.06 -30.03 14.39
N THR A 28 35.26 -29.65 14.80
CA THR A 28 35.50 -28.42 15.57
C THR A 28 35.32 -27.18 14.69
N MET A 29 34.46 -26.25 15.12
CA MET A 29 34.32 -24.95 14.44
C MET A 29 35.55 -24.07 14.72
N PHE A 30 36.10 -23.47 13.67
CA PHE A 30 37.27 -22.56 13.74
C PHE A 30 38.48 -23.14 14.51
N PRO A 31 39.02 -24.31 14.12
CA PRO A 31 40.18 -24.87 14.81
C PRO A 31 41.42 -23.96 14.64
N PRO A 32 42.45 -24.10 15.52
CA PRO A 32 43.69 -23.33 15.39
C PRO A 32 44.28 -23.41 13.97
N GLY A 33 44.58 -22.25 13.39
CA GLY A 33 45.04 -22.13 11.99
C GLY A 33 43.97 -21.69 10.99
N SER A 34 42.71 -21.52 11.44
CA SER A 34 41.65 -20.88 10.66
C SER A 34 42.05 -19.48 10.23
N ARG A 35 41.90 -19.19 8.93
CA ARG A 35 42.30 -17.92 8.30
C ARG A 35 41.37 -17.61 7.13
N PHE A 36 41.29 -16.36 6.73
CA PHE A 36 40.64 -16.00 5.47
C PHE A 36 41.51 -16.44 4.28
N THR A 37 40.87 -16.75 3.16
CA THR A 37 41.55 -17.15 1.92
C THR A 37 41.22 -16.20 0.76
N ASP A 38 41.58 -16.58 -0.47
CA ASP A 38 41.21 -15.82 -1.65
C ASP A 38 39.71 -15.69 -1.86
N ASP A 39 38.90 -16.59 -1.30
CA ASP A 39 37.45 -16.49 -1.23
C ASP A 39 37.00 -15.16 -0.62
N THR A 40 37.48 -14.85 0.59
CA THR A 40 37.18 -13.59 1.27
C THR A 40 37.76 -12.40 0.51
N VAL A 41 39.02 -12.47 0.07
CA VAL A 41 39.67 -11.31 -0.58
C VAL A 41 38.93 -10.95 -1.88
N MET A 42 38.56 -11.95 -2.69
CA MET A 42 37.86 -11.74 -3.96
C MET A 42 36.37 -11.43 -3.76
N THR A 43 35.72 -12.00 -2.75
CA THR A 43 34.37 -11.58 -2.35
C THR A 43 34.34 -10.09 -2.02
N LEU A 44 35.31 -9.62 -1.23
CA LEU A 44 35.40 -8.20 -0.88
C LEU A 44 35.84 -7.31 -2.05
N ALA A 45 36.63 -7.83 -2.99
CA ALA A 45 36.92 -7.13 -4.24
C ALA A 45 35.65 -6.87 -5.07
N VAL A 46 34.78 -7.88 -5.21
CA VAL A 46 33.48 -7.75 -5.89
C VAL A 46 32.57 -6.77 -5.13
N ALA A 47 32.49 -6.88 -3.80
CA ALA A 47 31.72 -5.96 -2.98
C ALA A 47 32.18 -4.49 -3.15
N LYS A 48 33.50 -4.26 -3.17
CA LYS A 48 34.10 -2.94 -3.40
C LYS A 48 33.80 -2.42 -4.81
N TRP A 49 33.92 -3.26 -5.83
CA TRP A 49 33.60 -2.89 -7.21
C TRP A 49 32.14 -2.44 -7.38
N LEU A 50 31.19 -3.18 -6.80
CA LEU A 50 29.75 -2.84 -6.84
C LEU A 50 29.46 -1.47 -6.21
N MET A 51 30.23 -1.07 -5.18
CA MET A 51 30.08 0.24 -4.53
C MET A 51 30.72 1.38 -5.34
N ASP A 52 31.93 1.15 -5.87
CA ASP A 52 32.77 2.20 -6.47
C ASP A 52 32.42 2.48 -7.95
N ASP A 53 31.81 1.51 -8.65
CA ASP A 53 31.50 1.61 -10.08
C ASP A 53 30.02 1.28 -10.42
N PRO A 54 29.10 2.26 -10.37
CA PRO A 54 27.70 2.11 -10.81
C PRO A 54 27.52 1.61 -12.24
N GLU A 55 28.48 1.87 -13.12
CA GLU A 55 28.43 1.40 -14.50
C GLU A 55 28.98 -0.03 -14.65
N HIS A 56 29.59 -0.56 -13.58
CA HIS A 56 30.04 -1.95 -13.48
C HIS A 56 31.00 -2.34 -14.62
N HIS A 57 32.02 -1.52 -14.89
CA HIS A 57 32.96 -1.79 -15.96
C HIS A 57 33.93 -2.93 -15.59
N HIS A 58 34.30 -3.75 -16.58
CA HIS A 58 35.30 -4.83 -16.42
C HIS A 58 36.65 -4.30 -15.93
N HIS A 59 37.16 -3.20 -16.49
CA HIS A 59 38.49 -2.69 -16.15
C HIS A 59 38.59 -2.22 -14.69
N THR A 60 37.53 -1.64 -14.13
CA THR A 60 37.48 -1.25 -12.71
C THR A 60 37.52 -2.47 -11.81
N LEU A 61 36.76 -3.52 -12.15
CA LEU A 61 36.79 -4.79 -11.41
C LEU A 61 38.19 -5.41 -11.43
N VAL A 62 38.84 -5.46 -12.60
CA VAL A 62 40.20 -5.99 -12.75
C VAL A 62 41.18 -5.26 -11.83
N SER A 63 41.16 -3.92 -11.86
CA SER A 63 42.04 -3.09 -11.03
C SER A 63 41.84 -3.36 -9.54
N ILE A 64 40.59 -3.43 -9.06
CA ILE A 64 40.27 -3.70 -7.65
C ILE A 64 40.71 -5.11 -7.24
N MET A 65 40.47 -6.11 -8.09
CA MET A 65 40.88 -7.50 -7.83
C MET A 65 42.41 -7.63 -7.77
N GLN A 66 43.15 -6.95 -8.66
CA GLN A 66 44.61 -6.90 -8.61
C GLN A 66 45.14 -6.15 -7.41
N GLU A 67 44.53 -5.02 -7.05
CA GLU A 67 44.91 -4.23 -5.87
C GLU A 67 44.83 -5.07 -4.59
N LEU A 68 43.67 -5.69 -4.33
CA LEU A 68 43.48 -6.51 -3.13
C LEU A 68 44.24 -7.82 -3.21
N GLY A 69 44.28 -8.46 -4.38
CA GLY A 69 45.00 -9.71 -4.60
C GLY A 69 46.49 -9.59 -4.31
N ASN A 70 47.14 -8.56 -4.85
CA ASN A 70 48.57 -8.28 -4.65
C ASN A 70 48.89 -7.79 -3.23
N ARG A 71 47.92 -7.19 -2.53
CA ARG A 71 48.07 -6.81 -1.12
C ARG A 71 48.07 -8.02 -0.18
N PHE A 72 47.33 -9.07 -0.54
CA PHE A 72 47.23 -10.31 0.24
C PHE A 72 47.76 -11.52 -0.54
N PRO A 73 49.05 -11.56 -0.92
CA PRO A 73 49.59 -12.56 -1.86
C PRO A 73 49.56 -14.00 -1.30
N ASN A 74 49.45 -14.17 0.01
CA ASN A 74 49.46 -15.48 0.68
C ASN A 74 48.05 -16.00 1.02
N ALA A 75 47.00 -15.46 0.38
CA ALA A 75 45.62 -15.82 0.66
C ALA A 75 45.20 -17.20 0.11
N GLY A 76 45.94 -17.82 -0.83
CA GLY A 76 45.60 -19.16 -1.34
C GLY A 76 45.47 -19.28 -2.85
N TYR A 77 45.61 -18.17 -3.60
CA TYR A 77 45.35 -18.12 -5.04
C TYR A 77 45.92 -19.29 -5.86
N GLY A 78 45.06 -19.91 -6.68
CA GLY A 78 45.45 -20.87 -7.69
C GLY A 78 46.49 -20.33 -8.68
N ARG A 79 47.32 -21.22 -9.25
CA ARG A 79 48.51 -20.85 -10.07
C ARG A 79 48.19 -19.88 -11.21
N SER A 80 47.14 -20.15 -11.99
CA SER A 80 46.74 -19.30 -13.12
C SER A 80 46.23 -17.93 -12.67
N PHE A 81 45.49 -17.89 -11.56
CA PHE A 81 44.99 -16.64 -10.98
C PHE A 81 46.14 -15.79 -10.40
N ARG A 82 47.10 -16.41 -9.73
CA ARG A 82 48.31 -15.73 -9.24
C ARG A 82 49.12 -15.10 -10.37
N HIS A 83 49.22 -15.80 -11.51
CA HIS A 83 49.84 -15.25 -12.71
C HIS A 83 49.04 -14.06 -13.26
N TRP A 84 47.71 -14.17 -13.31
CA TRP A 84 46.81 -13.10 -13.74
C TRP A 84 46.92 -11.84 -12.86
N LEU A 85 47.08 -11.98 -11.54
CA LEU A 85 47.28 -10.86 -10.61
C LEU A 85 48.57 -10.07 -10.88
N ALA A 86 49.60 -10.73 -11.43
CA ALA A 86 50.93 -10.16 -11.64
C ALA A 86 51.10 -9.46 -13.01
N ILE A 87 50.17 -9.64 -13.95
CA ILE A 87 50.23 -9.03 -15.29
C ILE A 87 49.52 -7.68 -15.26
N GLU A 88 50.15 -6.62 -15.76
CA GLU A 88 49.58 -5.25 -15.75
C GLU A 88 48.24 -5.12 -16.50
N HIS A 89 48.11 -5.82 -17.63
CA HIS A 89 46.89 -5.86 -18.45
C HIS A 89 46.48 -7.32 -18.73
N PRO A 90 45.87 -7.99 -17.74
CA PRO A 90 45.66 -9.42 -17.84
C PRO A 90 44.46 -9.74 -18.76
N SER A 91 44.58 -10.80 -19.55
CA SER A 91 43.46 -11.37 -20.29
C SER A 91 42.84 -12.54 -19.51
N PRO A 92 41.53 -12.80 -19.64
CA PRO A 92 40.93 -14.00 -19.07
C PRO A 92 41.48 -15.25 -19.76
N TYR A 93 41.54 -16.37 -19.04
CA TYR A 93 42.28 -17.57 -19.45
C TYR A 93 41.40 -18.82 -19.59
N ASN A 94 40.12 -18.63 -19.97
CA ASN A 94 39.14 -19.69 -20.26
C ASN A 94 38.96 -20.70 -19.11
N SER A 95 39.02 -20.21 -17.86
CA SER A 95 38.84 -21.06 -16.68
C SER A 95 37.38 -21.43 -16.44
N TRP A 96 37.13 -22.70 -16.13
CA TRP A 96 35.86 -23.26 -15.64
C TRP A 96 35.86 -23.47 -14.11
N GLY A 97 36.88 -22.94 -13.42
CA GLY A 97 37.07 -23.10 -11.98
C GLY A 97 35.97 -22.45 -11.13
N ASN A 98 35.76 -23.01 -9.94
CA ASN A 98 34.80 -22.60 -8.91
C ASN A 98 35.09 -21.20 -8.33
N GLY A 99 36.28 -20.64 -8.57
CA GLY A 99 36.65 -19.29 -8.16
C GLY A 99 35.80 -18.17 -8.76
N ALA A 100 35.02 -18.46 -9.80
CA ALA A 100 33.96 -17.57 -10.28
C ALA A 100 32.74 -17.54 -9.34
N GLY A 101 32.37 -18.68 -8.76
CA GLY A 101 31.24 -18.83 -7.84
C GLY A 101 31.54 -18.35 -6.42
N MET A 102 32.73 -18.63 -5.88
CA MET A 102 33.09 -18.30 -4.49
C MET A 102 32.94 -16.81 -4.14
N ARG A 103 33.23 -15.93 -5.10
CA ARG A 103 33.33 -14.47 -4.90
C ARG A 103 32.04 -13.68 -5.15
N VAL A 104 30.99 -14.33 -5.66
CA VAL A 104 29.88 -13.63 -6.33
C VAL A 104 28.69 -13.31 -5.40
N SER A 105 28.71 -13.77 -4.15
CA SER A 105 27.62 -13.50 -3.18
C SER A 105 27.24 -12.01 -3.04
N PRO A 106 28.17 -11.01 -3.12
CA PRO A 106 27.79 -9.61 -3.08
C PRO A 106 26.89 -9.19 -4.25
N VAL A 107 27.01 -9.82 -5.42
CA VAL A 107 26.16 -9.52 -6.59
C VAL A 107 24.70 -9.82 -6.30
N GLY A 108 24.40 -10.99 -5.73
CA GLY A 108 23.02 -11.35 -5.40
C GLY A 108 22.42 -10.46 -4.32
N LEU A 109 23.26 -9.98 -3.38
CA LEU A 109 22.86 -9.01 -2.36
C LEU A 109 22.67 -7.59 -2.90
N TYR A 110 23.39 -7.22 -3.97
CA TYR A 110 23.33 -5.88 -4.58
C TYR A 110 22.19 -5.75 -5.59
N ALA A 111 22.02 -6.73 -6.47
CA ALA A 111 21.15 -6.63 -7.64
C ALA A 111 19.69 -6.37 -7.27
N LYS A 112 18.99 -5.57 -8.06
CA LYS A 112 17.57 -5.22 -7.88
C LYS A 112 16.67 -6.27 -8.54
N THR A 113 17.06 -6.78 -9.70
CA THR A 113 16.34 -7.86 -10.42
C THR A 113 17.22 -9.09 -10.61
N LEU A 114 16.58 -10.22 -10.94
CA LEU A 114 17.31 -11.46 -11.25
C LEU A 114 18.18 -11.29 -12.49
N GLU A 115 17.70 -10.61 -13.52
CA GLU A 115 18.45 -10.32 -14.75
C GLU A 115 19.69 -9.50 -14.46
N GLU A 116 19.59 -8.51 -13.57
CA GLU A 116 20.74 -7.72 -13.12
C GLU A 116 21.74 -8.61 -12.37
N ALA A 117 21.28 -9.49 -11.47
CA ALA A 117 22.14 -10.42 -10.76
C ALA A 117 22.91 -11.33 -11.73
N LEU A 118 22.22 -11.89 -12.74
CA LEU A 118 22.82 -12.75 -13.75
C LEU A 118 23.82 -12.00 -14.64
N ARG A 119 23.53 -10.75 -15.00
CA ARG A 119 24.42 -9.91 -15.81
C ARG A 119 25.69 -9.55 -15.04
N LEU A 120 25.55 -9.07 -13.81
CA LEU A 120 26.69 -8.69 -12.96
C LEU A 120 27.54 -9.92 -12.63
N ALA A 121 26.94 -11.06 -12.32
CA ALA A 121 27.66 -12.31 -12.06
C ALA A 121 28.49 -12.73 -13.28
N LYS A 122 27.93 -12.61 -14.49
CA LYS A 122 28.66 -12.85 -15.74
C LYS A 122 29.88 -11.92 -15.88
N ILE A 123 29.73 -10.62 -15.65
CA ILE A 123 30.87 -9.68 -15.67
C ILE A 123 31.94 -10.09 -14.66
N THR A 124 31.54 -10.48 -13.44
CA THR A 124 32.52 -10.96 -12.45
C THR A 124 33.27 -12.19 -12.92
N ALA A 125 32.65 -13.11 -13.64
CA ALA A 125 33.31 -14.31 -14.16
C ALA A 125 34.23 -13.98 -15.36
N GLU A 126 33.76 -13.18 -16.32
CA GLU A 126 34.43 -12.91 -17.61
C GLU A 126 35.85 -12.37 -17.50
N VAL A 127 36.20 -11.67 -16.41
CA VAL A 127 37.55 -11.11 -16.22
C VAL A 127 38.63 -12.18 -15.98
N THR A 128 38.26 -13.42 -15.61
CA THR A 128 39.21 -14.53 -15.35
C THR A 128 38.71 -15.90 -15.81
N HIS A 129 37.41 -16.18 -15.65
CA HIS A 129 36.71 -17.43 -15.88
C HIS A 129 35.68 -17.30 -17.01
N ASN A 130 36.13 -16.88 -18.20
CA ASN A 130 35.26 -16.66 -19.37
C ASN A 130 34.79 -17.95 -20.06
N HIS A 131 35.03 -19.13 -19.47
CA HIS A 131 34.43 -20.38 -19.93
C HIS A 131 32.92 -20.39 -19.58
N PRO A 132 32.03 -20.97 -20.41
CA PRO A 132 30.60 -21.04 -20.13
C PRO A 132 30.25 -21.58 -18.73
N GLU A 133 30.92 -22.65 -18.28
CA GLU A 133 30.70 -23.23 -16.94
C GLU A 133 31.17 -22.31 -15.79
N GLY A 134 32.22 -21.51 -16.01
CA GLY A 134 32.65 -20.49 -15.05
C GLY A 134 31.56 -19.42 -14.86
N ILE A 135 30.99 -18.95 -15.96
CA ILE A 135 29.90 -17.98 -15.98
C ILE A 135 28.63 -18.57 -15.33
N LYS A 136 28.23 -19.79 -15.71
CA LYS A 136 27.07 -20.48 -15.12
C LYS A 136 27.20 -20.65 -13.61
N GLY A 137 28.37 -21.05 -13.12
CA GLY A 137 28.63 -21.19 -11.69
C GLY A 137 28.44 -19.89 -10.92
N ALA A 138 29.01 -18.79 -11.43
CA ALA A 138 28.82 -17.46 -10.83
C ALA A 138 27.34 -17.03 -10.85
N GLN A 139 26.65 -17.23 -11.98
CA GLN A 139 25.24 -16.91 -12.14
C GLN A 139 24.35 -17.73 -11.20
N ALA A 140 24.64 -19.02 -11.00
CA ALA A 140 23.89 -19.90 -10.11
C ALA A 140 23.92 -19.40 -8.66
N ILE A 141 25.11 -19.08 -8.15
CA ILE A 141 25.29 -18.58 -6.78
C ILE A 141 24.64 -17.20 -6.62
N ALA A 142 24.86 -16.27 -7.55
CA ALA A 142 24.24 -14.93 -7.48
C ALA A 142 22.71 -15.00 -7.51
N ALA A 143 22.14 -15.87 -8.36
CA ALA A 143 20.71 -16.11 -8.42
C ALA A 143 20.18 -16.73 -7.12
N ALA A 144 20.88 -17.73 -6.56
CA ALA A 144 20.50 -18.35 -5.29
C ALA A 144 20.44 -17.32 -4.15
N VAL A 145 21.46 -16.47 -4.04
CA VAL A 145 21.51 -15.38 -3.05
C VAL A 145 20.36 -14.39 -3.26
N TRP A 146 20.12 -13.95 -4.49
CA TRP A 146 19.05 -13.00 -4.81
C TRP A 146 17.66 -13.60 -4.48
N LEU A 147 17.41 -14.84 -4.91
CA LEU A 147 16.15 -15.55 -4.68
C LEU A 147 15.88 -15.79 -3.20
N GLU A 148 16.91 -16.09 -2.41
CA GLU A 148 16.80 -16.23 -0.95
C GLU A 148 16.49 -14.89 -0.28
N ARG A 149 17.06 -13.78 -0.78
CA ARG A 149 16.79 -12.43 -0.27
C ARG A 149 15.34 -11.97 -0.52
N GLN A 150 14.73 -12.30 -1.66
CA GLN A 150 13.36 -11.87 -1.98
C GLN A 150 12.28 -12.53 -1.11
N LYS A 151 12.59 -13.64 -0.42
CA LYS A 151 11.62 -14.44 0.35
C LYS A 151 11.63 -14.15 1.86
N TRP A 152 12.37 -13.13 2.30
CA TRP A 152 12.51 -12.79 3.71
C TRP A 152 11.54 -11.68 4.14
N ASP A 153 10.48 -12.07 4.87
CA ASP A 153 9.62 -11.19 5.69
C ASP A 153 9.33 -11.83 7.09
N GLY A 154 10.29 -12.56 7.67
CA GLY A 154 10.22 -13.11 9.03
C GLY A 154 10.62 -14.59 9.18
N PRO A 155 10.73 -15.11 10.42
CA PRO A 155 11.34 -16.42 10.71
C PRO A 155 10.46 -17.66 10.38
N SER A 156 9.53 -17.60 9.43
CA SER A 156 8.79 -18.80 9.00
C SER A 156 8.29 -18.75 7.55
N CYS A 157 9.17 -18.95 6.58
CA CYS A 157 8.77 -19.32 5.22
C CYS A 157 9.42 -20.65 4.81
N LYS A 158 8.81 -21.76 5.22
CA LYS A 158 9.24 -23.11 4.83
C LYS A 158 8.71 -23.47 3.44
N LYS A 159 9.26 -22.92 2.36
CA LYS A 159 9.24 -23.57 1.01
C LYS A 159 10.46 -23.13 0.16
N LYS A 160 11.56 -23.89 0.28
CA LYS A 160 12.75 -23.86 -0.62
C LYS A 160 12.58 -24.38 -2.08
N PRO A 161 11.47 -24.97 -2.59
CA PRO A 161 11.44 -25.61 -3.93
C PRO A 161 11.72 -24.68 -5.12
N CYS A 162 11.16 -23.45 -5.11
CA CYS A 162 11.18 -22.55 -6.27
C CYS A 162 12.58 -22.05 -6.67
N THR A 163 13.55 -22.00 -5.74
CA THR A 163 14.90 -21.45 -6.04
C THR A 163 15.69 -22.32 -7.02
N LEU A 164 15.60 -23.64 -6.88
CA LEU A 164 16.38 -24.55 -7.74
C LEU A 164 15.80 -24.67 -9.14
N ASP A 165 14.47 -24.61 -9.26
CA ASP A 165 13.80 -24.67 -10.55
C ASP A 165 14.17 -23.44 -11.39
N GLU A 166 14.28 -22.25 -10.78
CA GLU A 166 14.79 -21.06 -11.47
C GLU A 166 16.25 -21.22 -11.91
N ILE A 167 17.13 -21.72 -11.03
CA ILE A 167 18.55 -21.92 -11.37
C ILE A 167 18.73 -22.94 -12.50
N LYS A 168 17.92 -24.01 -12.52
CA LYS A 168 17.97 -25.04 -13.57
C LYS A 168 17.70 -24.49 -14.97
N LYS A 169 16.85 -23.46 -15.10
CA LYS A 169 16.46 -22.88 -16.40
C LYS A 169 17.65 -22.38 -17.23
N PHE A 170 18.76 -22.00 -16.58
CA PHE A 170 19.92 -21.42 -17.26
C PHE A 170 21.26 -22.12 -16.96
N THR A 171 21.30 -23.09 -16.04
CA THR A 171 22.55 -23.80 -15.68
C THR A 171 22.61 -25.25 -16.13
N GLU A 172 21.47 -25.92 -16.29
CA GLU A 172 21.38 -27.38 -16.48
C GLU A 172 21.98 -28.22 -15.34
N TYR A 173 22.27 -27.61 -14.18
CA TYR A 173 22.83 -28.33 -13.04
C TYR A 173 21.86 -29.36 -12.46
N ASN A 174 22.41 -30.53 -12.14
CA ASN A 174 21.66 -31.59 -11.46
C ASN A 174 21.59 -31.30 -9.96
N PHE A 175 20.37 -31.20 -9.42
CA PHE A 175 20.10 -31.06 -7.99
C PHE A 175 19.30 -32.26 -7.42
N ASN A 176 19.27 -33.38 -8.15
CA ASN A 176 18.58 -34.60 -7.78
C ASN A 176 19.53 -35.58 -7.07
N PHE A 177 20.06 -35.13 -5.93
CA PHE A 177 20.86 -35.92 -5.00
C PHE A 177 20.68 -35.32 -3.60
N SER A 178 21.06 -36.06 -2.56
CA SER A 178 21.24 -35.55 -1.21
C SER A 178 22.72 -35.50 -0.82
N LEU A 179 23.10 -34.62 0.10
CA LEU A 179 24.48 -34.57 0.57
C LEU A 179 24.89 -35.88 1.24
N ASP A 180 23.98 -36.56 1.94
CA ASP A 180 24.24 -37.86 2.58
C ASP A 180 24.64 -38.93 1.57
N GLU A 181 24.02 -38.95 0.38
CA GLU A 181 24.35 -39.89 -0.69
C GLU A 181 25.76 -39.66 -1.24
N ILE A 182 26.16 -38.41 -1.45
CA ILE A 182 27.44 -38.09 -2.10
C ILE A 182 28.61 -37.95 -1.12
N ARG A 183 28.37 -37.73 0.19
CA ARG A 183 29.43 -37.49 1.19
C ARG A 183 30.54 -38.53 1.20
N PRO A 184 30.26 -39.85 1.14
CA PRO A 184 31.31 -40.87 1.17
C PRO A 184 32.22 -40.84 -0.07
N SER A 185 31.71 -40.45 -1.24
CA SER A 185 32.39 -40.58 -2.53
C SER A 185 32.84 -39.27 -3.16
N TYR A 186 32.33 -38.12 -2.72
CA TYR A 186 32.72 -36.82 -3.25
C TYR A 186 34.20 -36.52 -2.94
N THR A 187 34.94 -36.02 -3.92
CA THR A 187 36.38 -35.72 -3.82
C THR A 187 36.66 -34.27 -4.21
N PHE A 188 37.89 -33.81 -3.98
CA PHE A 188 38.32 -32.45 -4.31
C PHE A 188 38.09 -32.11 -5.77
N ASP A 189 37.20 -31.15 -6.03
CA ASP A 189 36.83 -30.67 -7.36
C ASP A 189 36.81 -29.14 -7.37
N VAL A 190 37.70 -28.58 -8.19
CA VAL A 190 37.88 -27.13 -8.35
C VAL A 190 37.01 -26.55 -9.47
N SER A 191 36.13 -27.35 -10.10
CA SER A 191 35.27 -26.89 -11.19
C SER A 191 33.95 -26.34 -10.67
N CYS A 192 33.36 -25.39 -11.42
CA CYS A 192 32.02 -24.89 -11.12
C CYS A 192 30.98 -26.02 -11.10
N GLN A 193 30.92 -26.84 -12.15
CA GLN A 193 29.95 -27.93 -12.29
C GLN A 193 30.09 -29.01 -11.20
N GLY A 194 31.28 -29.14 -10.62
CA GLY A 194 31.58 -30.12 -9.59
C GLY A 194 31.42 -29.62 -8.15
N SER A 195 31.33 -28.32 -7.91
CA SER A 195 31.29 -27.75 -6.54
C SER A 195 30.10 -26.81 -6.27
N VAL A 196 29.61 -26.08 -7.27
CA VAL A 196 28.48 -25.15 -7.14
C VAL A 196 27.17 -25.88 -6.79
N PRO A 197 26.80 -27.00 -7.45
CA PRO A 197 25.63 -27.77 -7.05
C PRO A 197 25.69 -28.24 -5.59
N GLN A 198 26.86 -28.64 -5.11
CA GLN A 198 27.11 -29.14 -3.76
C GLN A 198 26.93 -28.02 -2.74
N ALA A 199 27.46 -26.83 -3.00
CA ALA A 199 27.25 -25.66 -2.14
C ALA A 199 25.76 -25.25 -2.06
N ILE A 200 25.06 -25.23 -3.19
CA ILE A 200 23.62 -24.94 -3.23
C ILE A 200 22.84 -26.01 -2.46
N MET A 201 23.19 -27.28 -2.60
CA MET A 201 22.54 -28.37 -1.85
C MET A 201 22.85 -28.31 -0.35
N ALA A 202 24.06 -27.90 0.05
CA ALA A 202 24.41 -27.67 1.45
C ALA A 202 23.54 -26.58 2.10
N TRP A 203 23.30 -25.48 1.39
CA TRP A 203 22.33 -24.48 1.81
C TRP A 203 20.88 -25.00 1.80
N ARG A 204 20.49 -25.77 0.78
CA ARG A 204 19.14 -26.31 0.64
C ARG A 204 18.78 -27.26 1.78
N GLU A 205 19.69 -28.14 2.17
CA GLU A 205 19.48 -29.16 3.21
C GLU A 205 19.68 -28.62 4.63
N GLY A 206 20.34 -27.46 4.79
CA GLY A 206 20.58 -26.88 6.11
C GLY A 206 19.36 -26.17 6.72
N GLU A 207 19.07 -26.41 8.00
CA GLU A 207 18.00 -25.71 8.73
C GLU A 207 18.47 -24.43 9.45
N THR A 208 19.72 -24.43 9.92
CA THR A 208 20.35 -23.30 10.62
C THR A 208 21.62 -22.86 9.90
N PHE A 209 22.17 -21.69 10.25
CA PHE A 209 23.44 -21.25 9.68
C PHE A 209 24.57 -22.25 9.98
N GLU A 210 24.60 -22.81 11.20
CA GLU A 210 25.54 -23.87 11.58
C GLU A 210 25.34 -25.13 10.74
N ASP A 211 24.10 -25.53 10.51
CA ASP A 211 23.79 -26.74 9.75
C ASP A 211 24.23 -26.62 8.28
N VAL A 212 24.00 -25.45 7.65
CA VAL A 212 24.52 -25.12 6.32
C VAL A 212 26.04 -25.23 6.28
N LEU A 213 26.72 -24.65 7.27
CA LEU A 213 28.18 -24.66 7.35
C LEU A 213 28.74 -26.08 7.56
N ARG A 214 28.12 -26.87 8.44
CA ARG A 214 28.49 -28.28 8.68
C ARG A 214 28.25 -29.13 7.45
N ASN A 215 27.13 -28.93 6.75
CA ASN A 215 26.84 -29.60 5.49
C ASN A 215 27.91 -29.31 4.44
N ALA A 216 28.27 -28.04 4.26
CA ALA A 216 29.25 -27.60 3.28
C ALA A 216 30.67 -28.14 3.57
N ILE A 217 31.15 -28.08 4.82
CA ILE A 217 32.49 -28.56 5.17
C ILE A 217 32.55 -30.10 5.17
N SER A 218 31.51 -30.77 5.67
CA SER A 218 31.50 -32.24 5.78
C SER A 218 31.37 -32.99 4.45
N ILE A 219 30.96 -32.30 3.38
CA ILE A 219 31.01 -32.90 2.03
C ILE A 219 32.46 -33.14 1.59
N GLY A 220 33.41 -32.38 2.13
CA GLY A 220 34.83 -32.40 1.75
C GLY A 220 35.10 -31.74 0.39
N GLY A 221 36.31 -31.93 -0.13
CA GLY A 221 36.80 -31.23 -1.31
C GLY A 221 37.31 -29.82 -0.99
N ASP A 222 37.05 -28.88 -1.87
CA ASP A 222 37.40 -27.45 -1.74
C ASP A 222 36.50 -26.80 -0.66
N SER A 223 36.84 -27.06 0.60
CA SER A 223 35.90 -26.98 1.73
C SER A 223 35.60 -25.54 2.14
N ASP A 224 36.57 -24.65 2.07
CA ASP A 224 36.40 -23.21 2.17
C ASP A 224 35.55 -22.67 1.03
N THR A 225 35.84 -23.01 -0.23
CA THR A 225 35.05 -22.53 -1.38
C THR A 225 33.59 -22.96 -1.32
N ILE A 226 33.33 -24.24 -1.04
CA ILE A 226 31.95 -24.76 -0.93
C ILE A 226 31.23 -24.10 0.24
N ALA A 227 31.91 -23.91 1.38
CA ALA A 227 31.35 -23.24 2.54
C ALA A 227 31.10 -21.75 2.28
N ALA A 228 32.00 -21.04 1.61
CA ALA A 228 31.86 -19.63 1.25
C ALA A 228 30.63 -19.43 0.34
N MET A 229 30.45 -20.29 -0.66
CA MET A 229 29.26 -20.26 -1.52
C MET A 229 27.98 -20.57 -0.74
N ALA A 230 27.94 -21.68 0.02
CA ALA A 230 26.74 -22.12 0.74
C ALA A 230 26.31 -21.11 1.82
N CYS A 231 27.24 -20.65 2.64
CA CYS A 231 26.98 -19.65 3.66
C CYS A 231 26.73 -18.26 3.07
N GLY A 232 27.27 -17.96 1.88
CA GLY A 232 26.94 -16.74 1.13
C GLY A 232 25.49 -16.69 0.65
N ILE A 233 24.88 -17.85 0.35
CA ILE A 233 23.45 -17.98 0.01
C ILE A 233 22.58 -17.83 1.27
N SER A 234 23.05 -18.29 2.43
CA SER A 234 22.25 -18.36 3.66
C SER A 234 21.87 -17.00 4.25
N ASN A 235 20.56 -16.76 4.41
CA ASN A 235 20.02 -15.63 5.18
C ASN A 235 19.80 -15.94 6.67
N GLN A 236 20.22 -17.12 7.14
CA GLN A 236 20.06 -17.52 8.54
C GLN A 236 20.92 -16.65 9.47
N PRO A 237 20.49 -16.41 10.73
CA PRO A 237 21.29 -15.69 11.71
C PRO A 237 22.63 -16.38 12.01
N ILE A 238 23.72 -15.63 11.93
CA ILE A 238 25.07 -16.09 12.28
C ILE A 238 25.28 -15.92 13.80
N PRO A 239 25.77 -16.94 14.52
CA PRO A 239 26.14 -16.80 15.92
C PRO A 239 27.10 -15.62 16.17
N GLU A 240 26.86 -14.83 17.21
CA GLU A 240 27.64 -13.62 17.51
C GLU A 240 29.12 -13.94 17.78
N ALA A 241 29.39 -15.01 18.52
CA ALA A 241 30.76 -15.47 18.79
C ALA A 241 31.54 -15.80 17.50
N TRP A 242 30.88 -16.34 16.47
CA TRP A 242 31.52 -16.67 15.19
C TRP A 242 31.78 -15.42 14.37
N THR A 243 30.85 -14.48 14.42
CA THR A 243 31.01 -13.15 13.84
C THR A 243 32.22 -12.43 14.45
N GLU A 244 32.34 -12.42 15.78
CA GLU A 244 33.48 -11.81 16.48
C GLU A 244 34.81 -12.49 16.13
N CYS A 245 34.82 -13.83 16.14
CA CYS A 245 35.99 -14.62 15.75
C CYS A 245 36.47 -14.28 14.33
N CYS A 246 35.57 -14.32 13.34
CA CYS A 246 35.90 -14.03 11.95
C CYS A 246 36.37 -12.58 11.76
N ARG A 247 35.69 -11.61 12.40
CA ARG A 247 36.09 -10.19 12.33
C ARG A 247 37.48 -9.95 12.92
N ALA A 248 37.87 -10.68 13.97
CA ALA A 248 39.19 -10.58 14.58
C ALA A 248 40.32 -11.11 13.67
N LEU A 249 40.00 -12.02 12.75
CA LEU A 249 40.95 -12.58 11.78
C LEU A 249 41.12 -11.70 10.53
N LEU A 250 40.23 -10.72 10.30
CA LEU A 250 40.32 -9.84 9.14
C LEU A 250 41.24 -8.63 9.38
N PRO A 251 42.13 -8.31 8.42
CA PRO A 251 42.80 -7.03 8.34
C PRO A 251 41.80 -5.85 8.31
N LYS A 252 42.22 -4.70 8.86
CA LYS A 252 41.34 -3.53 9.02
C LYS A 252 40.72 -3.04 7.71
N ASP A 253 41.45 -3.12 6.60
CA ASP A 253 40.98 -2.69 5.28
C ASP A 253 39.92 -3.64 4.69
N LEU A 254 40.11 -4.96 4.79
CA LEU A 254 39.09 -5.93 4.41
C LEU A 254 37.83 -5.81 5.29
N LEU A 255 38.01 -5.64 6.59
CA LEU A 255 36.91 -5.42 7.52
C LEU A 255 36.12 -4.15 7.17
N GLN A 256 36.81 -3.08 6.79
CA GLN A 256 36.20 -1.82 6.36
C GLN A 256 35.36 -2.01 5.09
N ILE A 257 35.86 -2.74 4.09
CA ILE A 257 35.11 -3.04 2.85
C ILE A 257 33.84 -3.84 3.16
N ASN A 258 33.93 -4.86 4.01
CA ASN A 258 32.76 -5.64 4.46
C ASN A 258 31.71 -4.73 5.10
N ASP A 259 32.14 -3.88 6.05
CA ASP A 259 31.24 -3.01 6.80
C ASP A 259 30.61 -1.92 5.92
N ASP A 260 31.37 -1.41 4.95
CA ASP A 260 30.87 -0.44 3.99
C ASP A 260 29.86 -1.06 3.03
N PHE A 261 30.11 -2.29 2.55
CA PHE A 261 29.17 -3.00 1.68
C PHE A 261 27.86 -3.32 2.41
N LEU A 262 27.92 -3.94 3.59
CA LEU A 262 26.73 -4.26 4.38
C LEU A 262 25.92 -3.02 4.78
N ARG A 263 26.57 -1.85 4.86
CA ARG A 263 25.91 -0.57 5.07
C ARG A 263 25.30 -0.02 3.79
N PHE A 264 26.03 -0.09 2.67
CA PHE A 264 25.57 0.34 1.36
C PHE A 264 24.30 -0.40 0.91
N LEU A 265 24.11 -1.66 1.30
CA LEU A 265 22.86 -2.39 1.03
C LEU A 265 21.63 -1.79 1.72
N ARG A 266 21.82 -0.96 2.75
CA ARG A 266 20.74 -0.44 3.60
C ARG A 266 20.55 1.06 3.49
N THR A 267 21.64 1.80 3.33
CA THR A 267 21.62 3.26 3.28
C THR A 267 22.52 3.80 2.16
N PRO A 268 22.15 4.93 1.54
CA PRO A 268 22.88 5.49 0.40
C PRO A 268 24.29 5.99 0.75
N TRP A 269 24.52 6.30 2.03
CA TRP A 269 25.82 6.77 2.52
C TRP A 269 26.05 6.40 3.98
N LYS A 270 27.33 6.31 4.39
CA LYS A 270 27.67 5.87 5.74
C LYS A 270 27.12 6.74 6.87
N HIS A 271 26.90 8.02 6.63
CA HIS A 271 26.32 8.96 7.60
C HIS A 271 24.87 9.32 7.24
N SER A 272 24.14 8.34 6.72
CA SER A 272 22.71 8.44 6.43
C SER A 272 21.93 7.34 7.14
N TYR A 273 20.63 7.54 7.28
CA TYR A 273 19.69 6.67 7.97
C TYR A 273 18.36 6.61 7.20
N LYS A 274 17.66 5.48 7.29
CA LYS A 274 16.33 5.30 6.70
C LYS A 274 15.27 5.81 7.68
N PHE A 275 14.30 6.58 7.21
CA PHE A 275 13.19 7.08 8.07
C PHE A 275 11.78 6.77 7.54
N GLY A 276 11.69 6.13 6.38
CA GLY A 276 10.48 5.64 5.71
C GLY A 276 10.84 4.82 4.47
N ASP A 277 9.86 4.30 3.74
CA ASP A 277 10.13 3.44 2.59
C ASP A 277 10.63 4.26 1.40
N GLY A 278 11.85 3.96 0.94
CA GLY A 278 12.54 4.78 -0.05
C GLY A 278 12.99 6.15 0.47
N LEU A 279 12.89 6.44 1.78
CA LEU A 279 13.20 7.76 2.36
C LEU A 279 14.44 7.70 3.25
N PHE A 280 15.44 8.54 2.93
CA PHE A 280 16.74 8.57 3.60
C PHE A 280 17.11 9.98 4.06
N GLY A 281 17.57 10.10 5.30
CA GLY A 281 18.09 11.32 5.90
C GLY A 281 19.62 11.22 6.01
N GLY A 282 20.37 12.29 5.74
CA GLY A 282 21.82 12.21 5.84
C GLY A 282 22.56 13.54 5.73
N GLU A 283 23.88 13.46 5.76
CA GLU A 283 24.76 14.63 5.59
C GLU A 283 24.85 15.10 4.14
N TYR A 284 25.35 16.33 3.97
CA TYR A 284 25.43 16.99 2.68
C TYR A 284 26.19 16.15 1.63
N PRO A 285 25.73 16.03 0.37
CA PRO A 285 26.27 15.06 -0.60
C PRO A 285 27.72 15.26 -1.07
N ILE A 286 28.38 16.35 -0.70
CA ILE A 286 29.77 16.64 -1.07
C ILE A 286 30.66 16.91 0.14
N ASP A 287 31.97 16.87 -0.08
CA ASP A 287 33.03 17.12 0.91
C ASP A 287 33.82 18.39 0.55
N LYS A 288 34.73 18.82 1.42
CA LYS A 288 35.66 19.94 1.14
C LYS A 288 36.65 19.59 0.03
N GLU A 289 37.03 18.31 -0.09
CA GLU A 289 37.92 17.82 -1.15
C GLU A 289 37.12 17.32 -2.37
N LEU A 290 37.32 17.93 -3.55
CA LEU A 290 36.57 17.62 -4.78
C LEU A 290 36.60 16.14 -5.18
N ALA A 291 37.72 15.45 -4.97
CA ALA A 291 37.86 14.03 -5.28
C ALA A 291 36.96 13.16 -4.38
N ARG A 292 36.81 13.52 -3.10
CA ARG A 292 35.90 12.84 -2.16
C ARG A 292 34.44 13.15 -2.48
N SER A 293 34.14 14.38 -2.89
CA SER A 293 32.81 14.83 -3.30
C SER A 293 32.25 14.01 -4.46
N LYS A 294 33.06 13.79 -5.51
CA LYS A 294 32.66 12.97 -6.67
C LYS A 294 32.35 11.53 -6.24
N ARG A 295 33.17 10.93 -5.38
CA ARG A 295 32.96 9.57 -4.89
C ARG A 295 31.66 9.45 -4.08
N LYS A 296 31.44 10.37 -3.15
CA LYS A 296 30.26 10.38 -2.28
C LYS A 296 28.96 10.53 -3.08
N LEU A 297 28.91 11.51 -3.99
CA LEU A 297 27.74 11.72 -4.83
C LEU A 297 27.49 10.52 -5.75
N LYS A 298 28.54 9.94 -6.35
CA LYS A 298 28.44 8.72 -7.17
C LYS A 298 27.84 7.55 -6.39
N GLN A 299 28.23 7.37 -5.12
CA GLN A 299 27.69 6.29 -4.27
C GLN A 299 26.21 6.50 -3.92
N ILE A 300 25.81 7.72 -3.56
CA ILE A 300 24.40 8.06 -3.26
C ILE A 300 23.53 7.81 -4.50
N LEU A 301 24.01 8.21 -5.68
CA LEU A 301 23.31 7.96 -6.95
C LEU A 301 23.28 6.47 -7.31
N ASN A 302 24.37 5.72 -7.09
CA ASN A 302 24.45 4.27 -7.32
C ASN A 302 23.40 3.49 -6.48
N PHE A 303 23.12 3.96 -5.26
CA PHE A 303 22.06 3.41 -4.41
C PHE A 303 20.64 3.57 -5.03
N GLY A 304 20.50 4.46 -6.01
CA GLY A 304 19.27 4.72 -6.76
C GLY A 304 18.43 5.86 -6.20
N ILE A 305 19.05 6.86 -5.57
CA ILE A 305 18.35 8.09 -5.17
C ILE A 305 17.93 8.86 -6.43
N THR A 306 16.65 9.20 -6.52
CA THR A 306 16.04 9.94 -7.64
C THR A 306 15.69 11.36 -7.26
N ASP A 307 15.55 11.65 -5.96
CA ASP A 307 15.06 12.91 -5.44
C ASP A 307 15.95 13.40 -4.30
N PHE A 308 16.37 14.67 -4.36
CA PHE A 308 17.11 15.35 -3.30
C PHE A 308 16.27 16.46 -2.69
N ILE A 309 16.22 16.50 -1.35
CA ILE A 309 15.70 17.65 -0.61
C ILE A 309 16.86 18.28 0.17
N ASP A 310 17.22 19.49 -0.24
CA ASP A 310 18.30 20.29 0.33
C ASP A 310 17.76 21.30 1.36
N LEU A 311 18.12 21.11 2.62
CA LEU A 311 17.69 21.98 3.72
C LEU A 311 18.67 23.13 4.01
N THR A 312 19.74 23.28 3.23
CA THR A 312 20.76 24.33 3.46
C THR A 312 20.39 25.66 2.82
N GLU A 313 20.92 26.75 3.37
CA GLU A 313 20.78 28.08 2.77
C GLU A 313 21.58 28.18 1.46
N GLU A 314 21.21 29.15 0.62
CA GLU A 314 22.02 29.50 -0.56
C GLU A 314 23.41 29.97 -0.11
N ASP A 315 24.44 29.56 -0.85
CA ASP A 315 25.85 29.85 -0.57
C ASP A 315 26.41 29.34 0.78
N GLU A 316 25.63 28.59 1.58
CA GLU A 316 26.12 27.97 2.82
C GLU A 316 27.22 26.93 2.57
N LEU A 317 27.05 26.14 1.50
CA LEU A 317 27.93 25.05 1.09
C LEU A 317 28.11 25.06 -0.43
N HIS A 318 29.20 24.46 -0.92
CA HIS A 318 29.44 24.37 -2.36
C HIS A 318 28.28 23.66 -3.07
N PRO A 319 27.80 24.17 -4.22
CA PRO A 319 26.66 23.56 -4.90
C PRO A 319 27.05 22.21 -5.53
N TYR A 320 26.18 21.21 -5.37
CA TYR A 320 26.33 19.91 -6.03
C TYR A 320 25.27 19.62 -7.09
N GLN A 321 24.22 20.45 -7.15
CA GLN A 321 23.16 20.36 -8.16
C GLN A 321 23.70 20.27 -9.60
N PRO A 322 24.75 21.03 -10.01
CA PRO A 322 25.31 20.92 -11.36
C PRO A 322 25.96 19.55 -11.68
N TYR A 323 26.21 18.72 -10.68
CA TYR A 323 26.80 17.38 -10.85
C TYR A 323 25.74 16.26 -10.84
N LEU A 324 24.46 16.60 -10.70
CA LEU A 324 23.38 15.63 -10.77
C LEU A 324 23.08 15.27 -12.23
N PRO A 325 22.86 13.97 -12.54
CA PRO A 325 22.50 13.55 -13.89
C PRO A 325 21.07 13.99 -14.24
N GLU A 326 20.77 13.98 -15.55
CA GLU A 326 19.42 14.24 -16.05
C GLU A 326 18.41 13.22 -15.50
N GLY A 327 17.22 13.69 -15.11
CA GLY A 327 16.17 12.88 -14.50
C GLY A 327 16.21 12.77 -12.97
N VAL A 328 17.26 13.28 -12.31
CA VAL A 328 17.28 13.42 -10.84
C VAL A 328 16.66 14.76 -10.43
N ASN A 329 15.66 14.70 -9.55
CA ASN A 329 14.99 15.90 -9.06
C ASN A 329 15.74 16.51 -7.89
N TYR A 330 15.80 17.84 -7.85
CA TYR A 330 16.39 18.61 -6.77
C TYR A 330 15.40 19.66 -6.27
N TYR A 331 15.13 19.64 -4.96
CA TYR A 331 14.27 20.59 -4.27
C TYR A 331 15.03 21.25 -3.13
N ARG A 332 14.92 22.57 -2.99
CA ARG A 332 15.56 23.33 -1.89
C ARG A 332 14.50 23.92 -0.96
N TYR A 333 14.68 23.67 0.34
CA TYR A 333 13.83 24.16 1.43
C TYR A 333 14.73 24.69 2.55
N PRO A 334 15.24 25.94 2.41
CA PRO A 334 16.32 26.43 3.26
C PRO A 334 15.87 26.59 4.71
N ILE A 335 16.65 26.03 5.64
CA ILE A 335 16.51 26.23 7.08
C ILE A 335 17.87 26.73 7.58
N LYS A 336 17.86 27.86 8.30
CA LYS A 336 19.06 28.45 8.89
C LYS A 336 19.80 27.43 9.76
N ASP A 337 21.13 27.41 9.68
CA ASP A 337 21.92 26.41 10.39
C ASP A 337 21.65 26.42 11.91
N CYS A 338 21.63 25.22 12.50
CA CYS A 338 21.26 24.94 13.90
C CYS A 338 19.90 25.50 14.38
N SER A 339 19.07 26.03 13.47
CA SER A 339 17.78 26.64 13.80
C SER A 339 16.61 25.68 13.52
N ALA A 340 15.41 26.05 13.98
CA ALA A 340 14.16 25.41 13.58
C ALA A 340 13.63 26.04 12.28
N PRO A 341 12.73 25.37 11.55
CA PRO A 341 12.01 26.00 10.44
C PRO A 341 11.23 27.25 10.89
N ASN A 342 11.11 28.23 10.00
CA ASN A 342 10.42 29.50 10.32
C ASN A 342 8.89 29.44 10.17
N SER A 343 8.34 28.37 9.57
CA SER A 343 6.91 28.26 9.25
C SER A 343 6.43 26.82 9.37
N LEU A 344 5.41 26.61 10.20
CA LEU A 344 4.70 25.33 10.30
C LEU A 344 4.02 24.95 8.97
N GLN A 345 3.48 25.93 8.24
CA GLN A 345 2.76 25.70 6.98
C GLN A 345 3.69 25.27 5.85
N GLU A 346 4.88 25.85 5.76
CA GLU A 346 5.89 25.38 4.79
C GLU A 346 6.33 23.95 5.09
N VAL A 347 6.45 23.59 6.38
CA VAL A 347 6.76 22.20 6.78
C VAL A 347 5.64 21.24 6.42
N ILE A 348 4.36 21.63 6.50
CA ILE A 348 3.24 20.82 5.98
C ILE A 348 3.41 20.57 4.48
N ARG A 349 3.71 21.61 3.69
CA ARG A 349 3.92 21.46 2.24
C ARG A 349 5.09 20.53 1.93
N LEU A 350 6.18 20.66 2.67
CA LEU A 350 7.32 19.76 2.59
C LEU A 350 6.93 18.31 2.93
N CYS A 351 6.17 18.09 4.00
CA CYS A 351 5.69 16.76 4.37
C CYS A 351 4.79 16.14 3.29
N ARG A 352 3.91 16.93 2.65
CA ARG A 352 3.13 16.48 1.49
C ARG A 352 4.02 16.07 0.32
N LYS A 353 5.09 16.83 0.05
CA LYS A 353 6.05 16.49 -1.01
C LYS A 353 6.79 15.19 -0.70
N ILE A 354 7.21 14.98 0.55
CA ILE A 354 7.84 13.73 1.00
C ILE A 354 6.84 12.56 0.83
N ALA A 355 5.58 12.73 1.22
CA ALA A 355 4.55 11.71 1.05
C ALA A 355 4.23 11.40 -0.43
N GLU A 356 4.24 12.41 -1.30
CA GLU A 356 4.11 12.24 -2.76
C GLU A 356 5.25 11.36 -3.31
N ILE A 357 6.49 11.59 -2.86
CA ILE A 357 7.64 10.79 -3.27
C ILE A 357 7.53 9.36 -2.73
N GLU A 358 7.19 9.18 -1.44
CA GLU A 358 7.06 7.88 -0.77
C GLU A 358 6.01 6.97 -1.45
N ARG A 359 4.93 7.54 -1.99
CA ARG A 359 3.87 6.77 -2.67
C ARG A 359 4.31 6.11 -3.98
N ASN A 360 5.41 6.56 -4.58
CA ASN A 360 5.91 5.98 -5.83
C ASN A 360 7.09 5.03 -5.55
N PRO A 361 6.93 3.70 -5.71
CA PRO A 361 7.97 2.73 -5.41
C PRO A 361 9.23 2.87 -6.28
N ASN A 362 9.14 3.58 -7.41
CA ASN A 362 10.27 3.84 -8.31
C ASN A 362 11.07 5.09 -7.91
N ARG A 363 10.63 5.86 -6.91
CA ARG A 363 11.32 7.04 -6.42
C ARG A 363 11.98 6.76 -5.06
N LYS A 364 13.16 7.33 -4.85
CA LYS A 364 13.85 7.32 -3.56
C LYS A 364 14.37 8.72 -3.22
N LEU A 365 14.08 9.16 -2.01
CA LEU A 365 14.42 10.48 -1.49
C LEU A 365 15.69 10.42 -0.64
N TYR A 366 16.63 11.34 -0.90
CA TYR A 366 17.70 11.72 0.02
C TYR A 366 17.51 13.15 0.51
N MET A 367 17.06 13.29 1.76
CA MET A 367 16.91 14.57 2.44
C MET A 367 18.13 14.85 3.31
N HIS A 368 18.70 16.05 3.20
CA HIS A 368 19.94 16.37 3.91
C HIS A 368 20.00 17.82 4.36
N CYS A 369 20.91 18.06 5.30
CA CYS A 369 21.45 19.36 5.64
C CYS A 369 22.97 19.21 5.71
N TRP A 370 23.70 20.12 6.37
CA TRP A 370 25.14 19.93 6.50
C TRP A 370 25.50 18.60 7.21
N GLY A 371 25.01 18.41 8.44
CA GLY A 371 25.32 17.23 9.26
C GLY A 371 24.36 16.05 9.09
N GLY A 372 23.15 16.29 8.58
CA GLY A 372 22.06 15.32 8.55
C GLY A 372 21.37 15.08 9.89
N ILE A 373 21.57 15.97 10.87
CA ILE A 373 21.22 15.71 12.28
C ILE A 373 20.07 16.62 12.73
N GLY A 374 20.30 17.93 12.83
CA GLY A 374 19.34 18.89 13.38
C GLY A 374 18.21 19.21 12.42
N ARG A 375 18.50 19.98 11.36
CA ARG A 375 17.50 20.37 10.34
C ARG A 375 16.78 19.16 9.73
N THR A 376 17.55 18.17 9.27
CA THR A 376 17.01 16.91 8.74
C THR A 376 16.17 16.17 9.76
N GLY A 377 16.66 16.00 11.00
CA GLY A 377 15.93 15.33 12.06
C GLY A 377 14.61 16.02 12.42
N THR A 378 14.61 17.34 12.50
CA THR A 378 13.39 18.13 12.73
C THR A 378 12.32 17.84 11.69
N ILE A 379 12.68 17.85 10.39
CA ILE A 379 11.73 17.55 9.32
C ILE A 379 11.29 16.08 9.35
N VAL A 380 12.18 15.14 9.64
CA VAL A 380 11.83 13.72 9.79
C VAL A 380 10.80 13.52 10.92
N ALA A 381 10.98 14.16 12.08
CA ALA A 381 10.01 14.08 13.17
C ALA A 381 8.66 14.70 12.77
N CYS A 382 8.66 15.87 12.13
CA CYS A 382 7.44 16.49 11.60
C CYS A 382 6.75 15.59 10.57
N TYR A 383 7.49 14.93 9.68
CA TYR A 383 6.94 14.00 8.71
C TYR A 383 6.25 12.80 9.37
N LYS A 384 6.84 12.27 10.45
CA LYS A 384 6.24 11.17 11.21
C LYS A 384 4.93 11.57 11.89
N LEU A 385 4.86 12.78 12.45
CA LEU A 385 3.62 13.37 12.96
C LEU A 385 2.57 13.54 11.85
N PHE A 386 3.02 14.03 10.69
CA PHE A 386 2.16 14.23 9.52
C PHE A 386 1.53 12.94 8.99
N LYS A 387 2.28 11.82 9.00
CA LYS A 387 1.78 10.51 8.50
C LYS A 387 0.77 9.84 9.46
N LYS A 388 0.40 10.48 10.59
CA LYS A 388 -0.49 9.96 11.66
C LYS A 388 -0.01 8.68 12.36
N GLY A 389 1.16 8.13 12.01
CA GLY A 389 1.68 6.89 12.59
C GLY A 389 2.30 7.03 13.99
N VAL A 390 2.38 8.25 14.54
CA VAL A 390 3.02 8.53 15.82
C VAL A 390 2.21 9.59 16.58
N GLY A 391 1.72 9.25 17.78
CA GLY A 391 0.66 9.99 18.47
C GLY A 391 1.02 11.40 18.95
N ASP A 392 2.24 11.59 19.48
CA ASP A 392 2.70 12.88 19.99
C ASP A 392 4.16 13.20 19.61
N ALA A 393 4.57 14.44 19.89
CA ALA A 393 5.91 14.93 19.59
C ALA A 393 7.04 14.11 20.27
N THR A 394 6.82 13.62 21.49
CA THR A 394 7.81 12.84 22.24
C THR A 394 8.05 11.50 21.55
N MET A 395 6.98 10.80 21.17
CA MET A 395 7.06 9.56 20.41
C MET A 395 7.69 9.79 19.03
N ALA A 396 7.36 10.88 18.33
CA ALA A 396 7.95 11.20 17.04
C ALA A 396 9.46 11.42 17.12
N ILE A 397 9.92 12.13 18.16
CA ILE A 397 11.35 12.33 18.46
C ILE A 397 12.02 11.00 18.84
N GLN A 398 11.36 10.15 19.63
CA GLN A 398 11.88 8.83 19.96
C GLN A 398 12.07 7.98 18.70
N LYS A 399 11.06 7.91 17.83
CA LYS A 399 11.14 7.14 16.58
C LYS A 399 12.22 7.67 15.64
N LEU A 400 12.36 8.99 15.54
CA LEU A 400 13.49 9.60 14.83
C LEU A 400 14.84 9.13 15.39
N ARG A 401 14.99 9.05 16.71
CA ARG A 401 16.24 8.61 17.34
C ARG A 401 16.52 7.12 17.12
N GLU A 402 15.48 6.29 17.10
CA GLU A 402 15.58 4.88 16.69
C GLU A 402 16.08 4.76 15.25
N ASP A 403 15.49 5.52 14.32
CA ASP A 403 15.91 5.53 12.92
C ASP A 403 17.37 6.01 12.78
N PHE A 404 17.76 7.03 13.56
CA PHE A 404 19.12 7.58 13.56
C PHE A 404 20.14 6.67 14.26
N PHE A 405 19.71 5.68 15.05
CA PHE A 405 20.57 4.90 15.94
C PHE A 405 21.73 4.21 15.22
N ASP A 406 21.48 3.66 14.04
CA ASP A 406 22.48 2.95 13.23
C ASP A 406 23.45 3.91 12.50
N CYS A 407 23.17 5.22 12.49
CA CYS A 407 24.08 6.21 11.93
C CYS A 407 25.32 6.33 12.85
N PRO A 408 26.56 6.25 12.32
CA PRO A 408 27.77 6.36 13.13
C PRO A 408 27.84 7.63 13.99
N LYS A 409 27.17 8.71 13.58
CA LYS A 409 27.09 9.97 14.30
C LYS A 409 26.27 9.87 15.60
N ALA A 410 25.36 8.91 15.73
CA ALA A 410 24.54 8.71 16.93
C ALA A 410 25.35 8.44 18.19
N LYS A 411 26.60 7.95 18.04
CA LYS A 411 27.52 7.72 19.16
C LYS A 411 27.92 9.00 19.90
N TYR A 412 27.86 10.16 19.24
CA TYR A 412 28.34 11.43 19.80
C TYR A 412 27.45 12.63 19.47
N ARG A 413 26.32 12.43 18.79
CA ARG A 413 25.32 13.47 18.46
C ARG A 413 23.91 12.97 18.76
N ARG A 414 23.04 13.91 19.12
CA ARG A 414 21.60 13.70 19.31
C ARG A 414 20.83 14.37 18.18
N THR A 415 19.71 13.78 17.77
CA THR A 415 18.77 14.37 16.82
C THR A 415 17.37 14.53 17.48
N PRO A 416 16.63 15.62 17.22
CA PRO A 416 17.17 16.89 16.70
C PRO A 416 18.24 17.48 17.63
N GLU A 417 18.95 18.52 17.19
CA GLU A 417 20.18 18.99 17.84
C GLU A 417 19.94 20.07 18.90
N THR A 418 18.89 20.88 18.74
CA THR A 418 18.64 22.03 19.61
C THR A 418 17.27 21.99 20.26
N LYS A 419 17.13 22.66 21.41
CA LYS A 419 15.84 22.78 22.11
C LYS A 419 14.78 23.48 21.24
N ALA A 420 15.18 24.51 20.49
CA ALA A 420 14.29 25.21 19.56
C ALA A 420 13.69 24.28 18.49
N GLN A 421 14.45 23.28 18.04
CA GLN A 421 13.97 22.26 17.11
C GLN A 421 12.97 21.30 17.79
N GLU A 422 13.24 20.86 19.03
CA GLU A 422 12.28 20.06 19.81
C GLU A 422 10.97 20.85 20.05
N GLU A 423 11.06 22.13 20.43
CA GLU A 423 9.91 23.02 20.63
C GLU A 423 9.09 23.21 19.33
N PHE A 424 9.76 23.32 18.18
CA PHE A 424 9.08 23.39 16.88
C PHE A 424 8.28 22.10 16.57
N ILE A 425 8.84 20.93 16.84
CA ILE A 425 8.15 19.64 16.63
C ILE A 425 6.90 19.57 17.52
N ILE A 426 6.97 20.06 18.76
CA ILE A 426 5.82 20.13 19.68
C ILE A 426 4.73 21.03 19.09
N GLN A 427 5.08 22.24 18.62
CA GLN A 427 4.11 23.13 17.96
C GLN A 427 3.49 22.50 16.71
N PHE A 428 4.30 21.77 15.92
CA PHE A 428 3.84 21.06 14.74
C PHE A 428 2.88 19.91 15.08
N ALA A 429 3.10 19.18 16.17
CA ALA A 429 2.19 18.15 16.65
C ALA A 429 0.81 18.73 17.03
N THR A 430 0.79 19.89 17.71
CA THR A 430 -0.45 20.60 18.03
C THR A 430 -1.22 21.00 16.77
N LEU A 431 -0.52 21.51 15.76
CA LEU A 431 -1.13 21.85 14.47
C LEU A 431 -1.68 20.61 13.75
N CYS A 432 -0.94 19.49 13.75
CA CYS A 432 -1.44 18.24 13.15
C CYS A 432 -2.69 17.71 13.87
N SER A 433 -2.75 17.87 15.20
CA SER A 433 -3.89 17.47 16.01
C SER A 433 -5.13 18.31 15.69
N SER A 434 -5.00 19.64 15.62
CA SER A 434 -6.11 20.53 15.26
C SER A 434 -6.58 20.35 13.81
N MET A 435 -5.65 20.09 12.88
CA MET A 435 -5.99 19.71 11.51
C MET A 435 -6.75 18.39 11.47
N THR A 436 -6.37 17.41 12.29
CA THR A 436 -7.06 16.12 12.36
C THR A 436 -8.47 16.28 12.91
N GLU A 437 -8.67 17.10 13.94
CA GLU A 437 -10.00 17.40 14.48
C GLU A 437 -10.88 18.11 13.45
N SER A 438 -10.36 19.13 12.76
CA SER A 438 -11.07 19.82 11.68
C SER A 438 -11.42 18.88 10.51
N LEU A 439 -10.51 17.97 10.16
CA LEU A 439 -10.74 16.93 9.15
C LEU A 439 -11.84 15.97 9.59
N VAL A 440 -11.83 15.51 10.85
CA VAL A 440 -12.88 14.64 11.39
C VAL A 440 -14.23 15.35 11.25
N ILE A 441 -14.36 16.58 11.77
CA ILE A 441 -15.59 17.38 11.66
C ILE A 441 -16.05 17.52 10.20
N ALA A 442 -15.13 17.80 9.28
CA ALA A 442 -15.44 17.89 7.85
C ALA A 442 -15.93 16.55 7.27
N LYS A 443 -15.36 15.41 7.68
CA LYS A 443 -15.84 14.09 7.25
C LYS A 443 -17.23 13.75 7.80
N GLN A 444 -17.52 14.11 9.05
CA GLN A 444 -18.86 13.92 9.61
C GLN A 444 -19.89 14.71 8.82
N ASP A 445 -19.56 15.97 8.47
CA ASP A 445 -20.40 16.82 7.64
C ASP A 445 -20.63 16.24 6.24
N ARG A 446 -19.61 15.63 5.64
CA ARG A 446 -19.70 14.94 4.33
C ARG A 446 -20.54 13.66 4.38
N ILE A 447 -20.45 12.87 5.44
CA ILE A 447 -21.29 11.67 5.63
C ILE A 447 -22.77 12.07 5.72
N LYS A 448 -23.08 13.06 6.57
CA LYS A 448 -24.43 13.64 6.67
C LYS A 448 -24.87 14.23 5.32
N GLY A 449 -23.97 14.93 4.63
CA GLY A 449 -24.23 15.53 3.32
C GLY A 449 -24.60 14.49 2.27
N SER A 450 -23.91 13.35 2.25
CA SER A 450 -24.21 12.23 1.35
C SER A 450 -25.61 11.67 1.60
N MET A 451 -25.93 11.33 2.85
CA MET A 451 -27.21 10.72 3.22
C MET A 451 -28.40 11.65 2.97
N PHE A 452 -28.28 12.94 3.33
CA PHE A 452 -29.33 13.92 3.04
C PHE A 452 -29.40 14.29 1.55
N GLY A 453 -28.25 14.49 0.88
CA GLY A 453 -28.21 14.77 -0.55
C GLY A 453 -28.93 13.70 -1.37
N ARG A 454 -28.70 12.43 -1.01
CA ARG A 454 -29.42 11.26 -1.53
C ARG A 454 -30.93 11.38 -1.34
N ALA A 455 -31.39 11.60 -0.12
CA ALA A 455 -32.82 11.69 0.18
C ALA A 455 -33.51 12.88 -0.53
N ILE A 456 -32.80 14.00 -0.66
CA ILE A 456 -33.29 15.19 -1.39
C ILE A 456 -33.45 14.87 -2.88
N GLY A 457 -32.45 14.22 -3.48
CA GLY A 457 -32.48 13.83 -4.89
C GLY A 457 -33.57 12.80 -5.18
N ASP A 458 -33.70 11.81 -4.31
CA ASP A 458 -34.79 10.82 -4.34
C ASP A 458 -36.16 11.52 -4.29
N ALA A 459 -36.45 12.32 -3.25
CA ALA A 459 -37.77 12.95 -3.09
C ALA A 459 -38.13 13.92 -4.23
N LEU A 460 -37.15 14.62 -4.83
CA LEU A 460 -37.39 15.43 -6.02
C LEU A 460 -37.66 14.57 -7.26
N GLY A 461 -36.85 13.53 -7.47
CA GLY A 461 -36.99 12.66 -8.63
C GLY A 461 -38.25 11.80 -8.58
N TYR A 462 -38.67 11.36 -7.40
CA TYR A 462 -39.85 10.52 -7.20
C TYR A 462 -41.15 11.22 -7.64
N ALA A 463 -41.18 12.55 -7.55
CA ALA A 463 -42.31 13.35 -8.02
C ALA A 463 -42.46 13.35 -9.56
N VAL A 464 -41.43 12.92 -10.30
CA VAL A 464 -41.32 13.01 -11.77
C VAL A 464 -40.82 11.74 -12.48
N GLU A 465 -40.50 10.66 -11.76
CA GLU A 465 -39.88 9.41 -12.27
C GLU A 465 -40.54 8.82 -13.52
N PHE A 466 -41.86 8.92 -13.67
CA PHE A 466 -42.58 8.37 -14.83
C PHE A 466 -43.01 9.42 -15.86
N ASP A 467 -42.66 10.68 -15.66
CA ASP A 467 -42.98 11.76 -16.57
C ASP A 467 -41.93 11.88 -17.68
N SER A 468 -42.37 12.02 -18.93
CA SER A 468 -41.46 12.51 -20.00
C SER A 468 -40.98 13.92 -19.66
N TRP A 469 -39.83 14.35 -20.18
CA TRP A 469 -39.32 15.71 -19.96
C TRP A 469 -40.36 16.80 -20.33
N LYS A 470 -41.09 16.64 -21.44
CA LYS A 470 -42.20 17.54 -21.81
C LYS A 470 -43.38 17.48 -20.82
N GLY A 471 -43.57 16.36 -20.14
CA GLY A 471 -44.53 16.20 -19.03
C GLY A 471 -44.10 17.01 -17.83
N VAL A 472 -42.85 16.84 -17.39
CA VAL A 472 -42.24 17.61 -16.30
C VAL A 472 -42.34 19.11 -16.57
N GLN A 473 -41.97 19.56 -17.78
CA GLN A 473 -42.05 20.97 -18.15
C GLN A 473 -43.49 21.51 -18.14
N ARG A 474 -44.49 20.71 -18.54
CA ARG A 474 -45.90 21.12 -18.46
C ARG A 474 -46.38 21.26 -17.03
N LYS A 475 -45.85 20.46 -16.10
CA LYS A 475 -46.26 20.43 -14.69
C LYS A 475 -45.57 21.50 -13.85
N TYR A 476 -44.28 21.78 -14.12
CA TYR A 476 -43.44 22.66 -13.28
C TYR A 476 -42.86 23.87 -14.02
N GLY A 477 -43.10 24.01 -15.32
CA GLY A 477 -42.55 25.08 -16.16
C GLY A 477 -41.25 24.69 -16.86
N GLU A 478 -40.69 25.60 -17.66
CA GLU A 478 -39.54 25.32 -18.55
C GLU A 478 -38.28 24.85 -17.81
N GLN A 479 -38.11 25.26 -16.55
CA GLN A 479 -36.99 24.87 -15.68
C GLN A 479 -37.20 23.51 -14.99
N GLY A 480 -38.35 22.86 -15.21
CA GLY A 480 -38.70 21.60 -14.56
C GLY A 480 -38.90 21.71 -13.05
N ILE A 481 -38.81 20.59 -12.34
CA ILE A 481 -38.98 20.55 -10.88
C ILE A 481 -37.74 21.16 -10.18
N THR A 482 -37.96 22.17 -9.36
CA THR A 482 -36.90 22.89 -8.63
C THR A 482 -37.14 22.95 -7.11
N ASN A 483 -38.36 22.61 -6.68
CA ASN A 483 -38.79 22.52 -5.29
C ASN A 483 -39.62 21.24 -5.12
N TYR A 484 -39.73 20.76 -3.89
CA TYR A 484 -40.50 19.54 -3.59
C TYR A 484 -41.96 19.64 -4.01
N GLN A 485 -42.48 18.53 -4.52
CA GLN A 485 -43.92 18.28 -4.49
C GLN A 485 -44.29 17.74 -3.11
N LEU A 486 -44.99 18.55 -2.32
CA LEU A 486 -45.43 18.15 -0.98
C LEU A 486 -46.77 17.41 -1.05
N ASN A 487 -46.93 16.38 -0.22
CA ASN A 487 -48.21 15.72 0.01
C ASN A 487 -49.13 16.58 0.91
N ASP A 488 -50.34 16.10 1.19
CA ASP A 488 -51.34 16.80 2.02
C ASP A 488 -50.87 17.09 3.47
N LYS A 489 -49.78 16.46 3.92
CA LYS A 489 -49.17 16.69 5.23
C LYS A 489 -48.00 17.69 5.18
N GLY A 490 -47.71 18.27 4.01
CA GLY A 490 -46.58 19.17 3.82
C GLY A 490 -45.23 18.46 3.80
N ILE A 491 -45.19 17.19 3.41
CA ILE A 491 -43.98 16.35 3.41
C ILE A 491 -43.60 15.99 1.98
N ALA A 492 -42.29 16.06 1.69
CA ALA A 492 -41.69 15.55 0.46
C ALA A 492 -41.37 14.07 0.66
N GLU A 493 -42.10 13.21 -0.04
CA GLU A 493 -42.01 11.76 0.13
C GLU A 493 -40.76 11.19 -0.56
N ILE A 494 -40.03 10.34 0.14
CA ILE A 494 -38.92 9.53 -0.41
C ILE A 494 -39.46 8.26 -1.09
N SER A 495 -38.74 7.64 -2.03
CA SER A 495 -39.10 6.36 -2.65
C SER A 495 -38.40 5.16 -1.97
N ASP A 496 -38.41 3.98 -2.61
CA ASP A 496 -37.62 2.83 -2.16
C ASP A 496 -36.11 3.09 -2.15
N ASP A 497 -35.64 4.07 -2.92
CA ASP A 497 -34.26 4.51 -2.96
C ASP A 497 -33.70 4.82 -1.58
N THR A 498 -34.33 5.76 -0.86
CA THR A 498 -33.88 6.13 0.49
C THR A 498 -34.24 5.04 1.48
N GLN A 499 -35.42 4.41 1.37
CA GLN A 499 -35.80 3.32 2.27
C GLN A 499 -34.73 2.21 2.29
N MET A 500 -34.41 1.63 1.13
CA MET A 500 -33.42 0.55 1.05
C MET A 500 -32.01 1.02 1.47
N THR A 501 -31.66 2.28 1.23
CA THR A 501 -30.37 2.85 1.70
C THR A 501 -30.28 2.85 3.23
N LEU A 502 -31.36 3.21 3.93
CA LEU A 502 -31.42 3.17 5.40
C LEU A 502 -31.26 1.74 5.92
N PHE A 503 -31.90 0.76 5.27
CA PHE A 503 -31.74 -0.65 5.63
C PHE A 503 -30.33 -1.19 5.31
N THR A 504 -29.70 -0.76 4.21
CA THR A 504 -28.28 -1.06 3.95
C THR A 504 -27.41 -0.58 5.11
N ALA A 505 -27.54 0.70 5.49
CA ALA A 505 -26.76 1.29 6.57
C ALA A 505 -26.97 0.56 7.90
N ASN A 506 -28.23 0.28 8.26
CA ASN A 506 -28.57 -0.43 9.49
C ASN A 506 -27.98 -1.85 9.53
N GLY A 507 -28.12 -2.61 8.44
CA GLY A 507 -27.57 -3.96 8.34
C GLY A 507 -26.06 -4.00 8.53
N LEU A 508 -25.31 -3.06 7.94
CA LEU A 508 -23.85 -2.96 8.14
C LEU A 508 -23.49 -2.71 9.61
N MET A 509 -24.16 -1.74 10.24
CA MET A 509 -23.88 -1.35 11.64
C MET A 509 -24.31 -2.43 12.64
N MET A 510 -25.42 -3.11 12.39
CA MET A 510 -25.85 -4.27 13.17
C MET A 510 -24.86 -5.42 13.05
N GLY A 511 -24.36 -5.71 11.85
CA GLY A 511 -23.36 -6.74 11.61
C GLY A 511 -22.05 -6.48 12.36
N ASP A 512 -21.54 -5.25 12.26
CA ASP A 512 -20.33 -4.82 12.97
C ASP A 512 -20.52 -4.88 14.49
N THR A 513 -21.67 -4.41 14.99
CA THR A 513 -22.03 -4.48 16.41
C THR A 513 -22.06 -5.92 16.91
N ARG A 514 -22.60 -6.86 16.13
CA ARG A 514 -22.58 -8.29 16.50
C ARG A 514 -21.16 -8.84 16.56
N GLY A 515 -20.29 -8.42 15.64
CA GLY A 515 -18.85 -8.74 15.68
C GLY A 515 -18.21 -8.26 16.99
N CYS A 516 -18.42 -6.99 17.35
CA CYS A 516 -17.85 -6.38 18.56
C CYS A 516 -18.41 -6.95 19.88
N MET A 517 -19.66 -7.43 19.87
CA MET A 517 -20.35 -7.91 21.08
C MET A 517 -20.26 -9.43 21.29
N ARG A 518 -19.97 -10.21 20.25
CA ARG A 518 -19.98 -11.69 20.32
C ARG A 518 -18.77 -12.37 19.70
N GLY A 519 -17.83 -11.63 19.12
CA GLY A 519 -16.62 -12.17 18.48
C GLY A 519 -16.85 -12.98 17.21
N ILE A 520 -18.07 -13.00 16.66
CA ILE A 520 -18.42 -13.73 15.43
C ILE A 520 -18.81 -12.71 14.36
N ILE A 521 -17.99 -12.62 13.30
CA ILE A 521 -18.20 -11.71 12.17
C ILE A 521 -18.37 -12.48 10.86
N GLY A 522 -19.49 -12.25 10.17
CA GLY A 522 -19.73 -12.70 8.80
C GLY A 522 -19.31 -11.64 7.78
N TYR A 523 -19.41 -11.98 6.50
CA TYR A 523 -19.18 -10.99 5.45
C TYR A 523 -20.28 -9.91 5.51
N PRO A 524 -19.97 -8.59 5.39
CA PRO A 524 -20.94 -7.54 5.71
C PRO A 524 -22.23 -7.60 4.88
N SER A 525 -22.17 -8.07 3.63
CA SER A 525 -23.38 -8.22 2.80
C SER A 525 -24.39 -9.22 3.38
N CYS A 526 -23.97 -10.21 4.19
CA CYS A 526 -24.88 -11.14 4.85
C CYS A 526 -25.84 -10.43 5.82
N TYR A 527 -25.37 -9.41 6.53
CA TYR A 527 -26.22 -8.63 7.44
C TYR A 527 -27.11 -7.65 6.70
N VAL A 528 -26.68 -7.17 5.52
CA VAL A 528 -27.52 -6.39 4.61
C VAL A 528 -28.68 -7.24 4.07
N VAL A 529 -28.45 -8.53 3.77
CA VAL A 529 -29.54 -9.46 3.41
C VAL A 529 -30.59 -9.52 4.52
N ASP A 530 -30.17 -9.66 5.78
CA ASP A 530 -31.10 -9.70 6.92
C ASP A 530 -31.90 -8.39 7.03
N ALA A 531 -31.25 -7.24 6.90
CA ALA A 531 -31.93 -5.95 6.89
C ALA A 531 -32.92 -5.80 5.72
N TYR A 532 -32.62 -6.34 4.54
CA TYR A 532 -33.57 -6.32 3.42
C TYR A 532 -34.77 -7.26 3.62
N ARG A 533 -34.66 -8.31 4.44
CA ARG A 533 -35.85 -9.09 4.85
C ARG A 533 -36.82 -8.23 5.65
N ASP A 534 -36.29 -7.42 6.56
CA ASP A 534 -37.10 -6.46 7.31
C ASP A 534 -37.73 -5.42 6.37
N TRP A 535 -36.94 -4.81 5.46
CA TRP A 535 -37.49 -3.90 4.46
C TRP A 535 -38.60 -4.55 3.63
N PHE A 536 -38.38 -5.77 3.13
CA PHE A 536 -39.38 -6.48 2.32
C PHE A 536 -40.71 -6.66 3.06
N ARG A 537 -40.68 -6.89 4.38
CA ARG A 537 -41.90 -6.95 5.20
C ARG A 537 -42.62 -5.60 5.22
N THR A 538 -41.89 -4.49 5.35
CA THR A 538 -42.50 -3.15 5.30
C THR A 538 -43.16 -2.83 3.95
N GLN A 539 -42.77 -3.53 2.88
CA GLN A 539 -43.36 -3.39 1.54
C GLN A 539 -44.55 -4.32 1.25
N THR A 540 -44.67 -5.42 2.00
CA THR A 540 -45.60 -6.53 1.67
C THR A 540 -46.62 -6.84 2.77
N GLU A 541 -46.43 -6.28 3.96
CA GLU A 541 -47.27 -6.55 5.12
C GLU A 541 -47.82 -5.25 5.74
N PRO A 542 -48.95 -5.31 6.46
CA PRO A 542 -49.43 -4.15 7.21
C PRO A 542 -48.61 -3.93 8.50
N PHE A 543 -48.43 -2.67 8.89
CA PHE A 543 -47.71 -2.28 10.12
C PHE A 543 -48.19 -3.01 11.40
N SER A 544 -49.48 -3.41 11.45
CA SER A 544 -50.03 -4.17 12.58
C SER A 544 -49.33 -5.52 12.83
N ARG A 545 -48.71 -6.14 11.81
CA ARG A 545 -47.95 -7.39 11.97
C ARG A 545 -46.66 -7.22 12.76
N MET A 546 -46.07 -6.03 12.77
CA MET A 546 -44.80 -5.77 13.48
C MET A 546 -44.84 -6.20 14.94
N LYS A 547 -45.98 -6.02 15.63
CA LYS A 547 -46.18 -6.38 17.05
C LYS A 547 -45.94 -7.86 17.37
N HIS A 548 -45.90 -8.74 16.37
CA HIS A 548 -45.87 -10.18 16.57
C HIS A 548 -44.50 -10.82 16.26
N GLU A 549 -43.56 -10.09 15.65
CA GLU A 549 -42.31 -10.68 15.14
C GLU A 549 -41.14 -9.69 15.22
N ALA A 550 -40.10 -10.05 15.97
CA ALA A 550 -38.87 -9.28 16.08
C ALA A 550 -38.10 -9.26 14.75
N GLY A 551 -37.57 -8.09 14.36
CA GLY A 551 -36.65 -7.94 13.23
C GLY A 551 -35.20 -7.83 13.66
N CYS A 552 -34.32 -7.61 12.69
CA CYS A 552 -32.90 -7.37 12.88
C CYS A 552 -32.50 -5.89 12.71
N THR A 553 -33.48 -5.02 12.50
CA THR A 553 -33.30 -3.57 12.38
C THR A 553 -34.33 -2.83 13.24
N TRP A 554 -33.91 -1.75 13.89
CA TRP A 554 -34.82 -0.84 14.60
C TRP A 554 -35.77 -0.07 13.65
N LEU A 555 -35.46 -0.05 12.35
CA LEU A 555 -36.25 0.63 11.32
C LEU A 555 -37.67 0.05 11.17
N LEU A 556 -37.90 -1.22 11.55
CA LEU A 556 -39.25 -1.79 11.58
C LEU A 556 -40.21 -1.03 12.52
N GLN A 557 -39.67 -0.33 13.50
CA GLN A 557 -40.46 0.45 14.46
C GLN A 557 -40.95 1.79 13.90
N ILE A 558 -40.52 2.17 12.69
CA ILE A 558 -40.85 3.45 12.05
C ILE A 558 -42.04 3.26 11.09
N PRO A 559 -43.26 3.72 11.44
CA PRO A 559 -44.47 3.47 10.63
C PRO A 559 -44.40 4.00 9.20
N GLU A 560 -43.71 5.12 8.98
CA GLU A 560 -43.57 5.80 7.69
C GLU A 560 -42.82 4.92 6.66
N LEU A 561 -41.96 3.99 7.11
CA LEU A 561 -41.28 3.02 6.26
C LEU A 561 -42.17 1.85 5.81
N TRP A 562 -43.35 1.69 6.39
CA TRP A 562 -44.36 0.69 6.00
C TRP A 562 -45.28 1.24 4.90
N SER A 563 -44.63 1.70 3.82
CA SER A 563 -45.27 2.33 2.69
C SER A 563 -44.57 1.88 1.42
N ARG A 564 -45.34 1.31 0.48
CA ARG A 564 -44.84 0.81 -0.80
C ARG A 564 -44.74 1.96 -1.80
N ARG A 565 -43.51 2.37 -2.13
CA ARG A 565 -43.22 3.56 -2.94
C ARG A 565 -42.31 3.23 -4.11
N ALA A 566 -42.95 2.84 -5.21
CA ALA A 566 -42.32 2.42 -6.47
C ALA A 566 -41.22 1.32 -6.42
N PRO A 567 -41.19 0.36 -5.46
CA PRO A 567 -40.09 -0.59 -5.42
C PRO A 567 -39.95 -1.42 -6.69
N GLY A 568 -38.72 -1.45 -7.21
CA GLY A 568 -38.37 -2.20 -8.40
C GLY A 568 -38.76 -3.68 -8.30
N THR A 569 -39.39 -4.21 -9.35
CA THR A 569 -39.88 -5.60 -9.37
C THR A 569 -38.75 -6.63 -9.19
N THR A 570 -37.54 -6.35 -9.68
CA THR A 570 -36.35 -7.17 -9.44
C THR A 570 -36.04 -7.30 -7.96
N CYS A 571 -36.04 -6.20 -7.21
CA CYS A 571 -35.78 -6.20 -5.76
C CYS A 571 -36.84 -7.04 -5.04
N LEU A 572 -38.12 -6.80 -5.30
CA LEU A 572 -39.21 -7.56 -4.67
C LEU A 572 -39.13 -9.06 -4.98
N ASN A 573 -38.91 -9.43 -6.25
CA ASN A 573 -38.82 -10.83 -6.66
C ASN A 573 -37.60 -11.54 -6.06
N ALA A 574 -36.46 -10.86 -5.98
CA ALA A 574 -35.27 -11.39 -5.34
C ALA A 574 -35.49 -11.61 -3.84
N LEU A 575 -36.03 -10.61 -3.12
CA LEU A 575 -36.30 -10.73 -1.70
C LEU A 575 -37.39 -11.76 -1.39
N GLN A 576 -38.41 -11.89 -2.23
CA GLN A 576 -39.40 -12.97 -2.12
C GLN A 576 -38.75 -14.36 -2.22
N GLN A 577 -37.79 -14.55 -3.13
CA GLN A 577 -37.01 -15.79 -3.23
C GLN A 577 -36.18 -16.03 -1.96
N ILE A 578 -35.47 -15.01 -1.46
CA ILE A 578 -34.71 -15.08 -0.21
C ILE A 578 -35.60 -15.45 0.98
N MET A 579 -36.79 -14.85 1.08
CA MET A 579 -37.78 -15.15 2.14
C MET A 579 -38.29 -16.59 2.07
N SER A 580 -38.37 -17.18 0.87
CA SER A 580 -38.72 -18.59 0.69
C SER A 580 -37.55 -19.57 0.87
N GLY A 581 -36.35 -19.07 1.16
CA GLY A 581 -35.13 -19.88 1.22
C GLY A 581 -34.59 -20.33 -0.16
N ALA A 582 -35.11 -19.76 -1.24
CA ALA A 582 -34.67 -20.05 -2.60
C ALA A 582 -33.43 -19.22 -2.98
N THR A 583 -32.59 -19.78 -3.86
CA THR A 583 -31.50 -19.02 -4.50
C THR A 583 -32.08 -17.99 -5.46
N VAL A 584 -31.67 -16.73 -5.31
CA VAL A 584 -32.07 -15.65 -6.21
C VAL A 584 -31.58 -15.93 -7.62
N ARG A 585 -32.49 -15.85 -8.59
CA ARG A 585 -32.19 -15.98 -10.02
C ARG A 585 -32.81 -14.84 -10.81
N ASN A 586 -31.97 -14.06 -11.47
CA ASN A 586 -32.34 -13.08 -12.50
C ASN A 586 -31.10 -12.73 -13.33
N ASN A 587 -31.28 -11.87 -14.34
CA ASN A 587 -30.18 -11.27 -15.09
C ASN A 587 -30.44 -9.75 -15.26
N SER A 588 -30.90 -9.11 -14.17
CA SER A 588 -31.33 -7.71 -14.17
C SER A 588 -30.15 -6.75 -14.12
N LYS A 589 -30.19 -5.74 -14.99
CA LYS A 589 -29.28 -4.58 -15.00
C LYS A 589 -29.82 -3.36 -14.25
N GLY A 590 -31.01 -3.46 -13.64
CA GLY A 590 -31.69 -2.33 -13.02
C GLY A 590 -30.80 -1.54 -12.04
N CYS A 591 -31.08 -0.24 -11.91
CA CYS A 591 -30.41 0.68 -10.99
C CYS A 591 -30.57 0.31 -9.50
N GLY A 592 -31.54 -0.56 -9.18
CA GLY A 592 -31.85 -1.13 -7.86
C GLY A 592 -30.67 -1.49 -6.97
N GLY A 593 -29.58 -1.94 -7.60
CA GLY A 593 -28.33 -2.26 -6.91
C GLY A 593 -27.51 -1.02 -6.52
N VAL A 594 -27.22 -0.12 -7.46
CA VAL A 594 -26.32 1.03 -7.26
C VAL A 594 -26.94 2.11 -6.38
N MET A 595 -28.26 2.26 -6.44
CA MET A 595 -28.94 3.36 -5.76
C MET A 595 -28.67 3.33 -4.23
N ARG A 596 -28.55 2.15 -3.62
CA ARG A 596 -28.63 1.97 -2.16
C ARG A 596 -27.34 1.61 -1.43
N VAL A 597 -26.18 1.64 -2.10
CA VAL A 597 -24.92 1.11 -1.55
C VAL A 597 -23.94 2.14 -1.00
N ALA A 598 -24.23 3.44 -1.12
CA ALA A 598 -23.38 4.50 -0.57
C ALA A 598 -22.97 4.28 0.90
N PRO A 599 -23.84 3.78 1.81
CA PRO A 599 -23.45 3.50 3.20
C PRO A 599 -22.23 2.59 3.37
N VAL A 600 -21.95 1.68 2.41
CA VAL A 600 -20.75 0.83 2.44
C VAL A 600 -19.48 1.68 2.48
N ALA A 601 -19.40 2.69 1.61
CA ALA A 601 -18.27 3.61 1.59
C ALA A 601 -18.28 4.52 2.83
N LEU A 602 -19.43 5.10 3.18
CA LEU A 602 -19.56 6.02 4.32
C LEU A 602 -19.15 5.38 5.65
N TYR A 603 -19.36 4.08 5.80
CA TYR A 603 -18.99 3.34 7.01
C TYR A 603 -17.52 2.89 7.00
N TYR A 604 -17.10 2.22 5.92
CA TYR A 604 -15.80 1.52 5.88
C TYR A 604 -14.66 2.32 5.22
N TYR A 605 -14.86 3.56 4.77
CA TYR A 605 -13.76 4.35 4.17
C TYR A 605 -12.55 4.48 5.09
N ARG A 606 -12.76 4.49 6.41
CA ARG A 606 -11.74 4.60 7.46
C ARG A 606 -11.15 3.26 7.93
N SER A 607 -11.68 2.13 7.46
CA SER A 607 -11.20 0.81 7.88
C SER A 607 -9.80 0.56 7.33
N GLU A 608 -8.85 0.29 8.23
CA GLU A 608 -7.49 -0.15 7.87
C GLU A 608 -7.44 -1.65 7.55
N HIS A 609 -8.44 -2.42 8.01
CA HIS A 609 -8.50 -3.86 7.86
C HIS A 609 -9.13 -4.32 6.53
N ILE A 610 -9.86 -3.42 5.85
CA ILE A 610 -10.48 -3.70 4.56
C ILE A 610 -9.66 -2.99 3.48
N PRO A 611 -8.86 -3.73 2.67
CA PRO A 611 -8.17 -3.17 1.52
C PRO A 611 -9.15 -2.45 0.58
N PHE A 612 -8.67 -1.42 -0.12
CA PHE A 612 -9.55 -0.60 -0.96
C PHE A 612 -10.27 -1.41 -2.05
N GLU A 613 -9.60 -2.39 -2.65
CA GLU A 613 -10.20 -3.30 -3.64
C GLU A 613 -11.33 -4.15 -3.04
N GLU A 614 -11.16 -4.64 -1.80
CA GLU A 614 -12.19 -5.37 -1.07
C GLU A 614 -13.37 -4.47 -0.65
N LEU A 615 -13.12 -3.20 -0.34
CA LEU A 615 -14.18 -2.21 -0.07
C LEU A 615 -15.07 -1.99 -1.30
N ILE A 616 -14.46 -1.84 -2.48
CA ILE A 616 -15.18 -1.72 -3.76
C ILE A 616 -15.99 -2.99 -4.02
N LYS A 617 -15.37 -4.16 -3.84
CA LYS A 617 -16.01 -5.46 -4.04
C LYS A 617 -17.22 -5.65 -3.12
N LEU A 618 -17.14 -5.21 -1.86
CA LEU A 618 -18.25 -5.24 -0.91
C LEU A 618 -19.44 -4.41 -1.41
N GLY A 619 -19.20 -3.25 -2.01
CA GLY A 619 -20.25 -2.45 -2.66
C GLY A 619 -21.02 -3.22 -3.73
N GLY A 620 -20.28 -3.94 -4.60
CA GLY A 620 -20.86 -4.84 -5.59
C GLY A 620 -21.64 -5.99 -4.94
N ALA A 621 -21.06 -6.64 -3.92
CA ALA A 621 -21.70 -7.75 -3.23
C ALA A 621 -23.04 -7.37 -2.57
N CYS A 622 -23.19 -6.14 -2.06
CA CYS A 622 -24.47 -5.65 -1.52
C CYS A 622 -25.53 -5.45 -2.62
N ALA A 623 -25.14 -5.05 -3.82
CA ALA A 623 -26.06 -4.95 -4.96
C ALA A 623 -26.44 -6.34 -5.52
N GLU A 624 -25.45 -7.25 -5.56
CA GLU A 624 -25.59 -8.63 -6.07
C GLU A 624 -26.64 -9.43 -5.31
N ILE A 625 -26.96 -9.07 -4.05
CA ILE A 625 -28.07 -9.65 -3.26
C ILE A 625 -29.38 -9.72 -4.08
N THR A 626 -29.62 -8.75 -4.97
CA THR A 626 -30.84 -8.68 -5.78
C THR A 626 -30.59 -8.66 -7.29
N HIS A 627 -29.42 -8.22 -7.75
CA HIS A 627 -29.12 -7.98 -9.17
C HIS A 627 -27.96 -8.88 -9.60
N HIS A 628 -28.23 -9.90 -10.43
CA HIS A 628 -27.23 -10.91 -10.79
C HIS A 628 -26.58 -10.71 -12.17
N HIS A 629 -26.96 -9.66 -12.92
CA HIS A 629 -26.20 -9.26 -14.09
C HIS A 629 -24.99 -8.42 -13.63
N PRO A 630 -23.78 -8.56 -14.21
CA PRO A 630 -22.60 -7.74 -13.88
C PRO A 630 -22.86 -6.23 -13.86
N LEU A 631 -23.50 -5.69 -14.90
CA LEU A 631 -23.95 -4.28 -14.93
C LEU A 631 -25.05 -3.89 -13.91
N GLY A 632 -25.64 -4.84 -13.19
CA GLY A 632 -26.54 -4.56 -12.07
C GLY A 632 -25.81 -4.35 -10.72
N TYR A 633 -24.55 -4.81 -10.58
CA TYR A 633 -23.78 -4.68 -9.33
C TYR A 633 -22.41 -4.00 -9.48
N ILE A 634 -21.77 -4.02 -10.66
CA ILE A 634 -20.51 -3.29 -10.90
C ILE A 634 -20.67 -1.76 -10.75
N PRO A 635 -21.77 -1.12 -11.18
CA PRO A 635 -21.97 0.31 -10.91
C PRO A 635 -22.03 0.62 -9.40
N ALA A 636 -22.58 -0.29 -8.59
CA ALA A 636 -22.60 -0.17 -7.14
C ALA A 636 -21.18 -0.18 -6.55
N ALA A 637 -20.33 -1.09 -7.04
CA ALA A 637 -18.92 -1.14 -6.69
C ALA A 637 -18.19 0.17 -7.06
N MET A 638 -18.48 0.72 -8.25
CA MET A 638 -17.92 1.99 -8.71
C MET A 638 -18.35 3.17 -7.84
N LEU A 639 -19.63 3.28 -7.49
CA LEU A 639 -20.15 4.33 -6.62
C LEU A 639 -19.44 4.31 -5.26
N VAL A 640 -19.29 3.12 -4.67
CA VAL A 640 -18.58 2.94 -3.39
C VAL A 640 -17.13 3.39 -3.49
N GLY A 641 -16.42 3.04 -4.57
CA GLY A 641 -15.05 3.49 -4.80
C GLY A 641 -14.92 5.01 -4.94
N ILE A 642 -15.85 5.65 -5.68
CA ILE A 642 -15.88 7.12 -5.84
C ILE A 642 -16.08 7.81 -4.49
N ILE A 643 -17.11 7.43 -3.73
CA ILE A 643 -17.40 8.03 -2.41
C ILE A 643 -16.23 7.81 -1.45
N ALA A 644 -15.66 6.61 -1.42
CA ALA A 644 -14.51 6.30 -0.56
C ALA A 644 -13.28 7.14 -0.95
N ARG A 645 -13.00 7.40 -2.24
CA ARG A 645 -11.94 8.32 -2.67
C ARG A 645 -12.22 9.76 -2.25
N ILE A 646 -13.47 10.23 -2.38
CA ILE A 646 -13.86 11.57 -1.91
C ILE A 646 -13.58 11.72 -0.41
N LEU A 647 -13.90 10.70 0.38
CA LEU A 647 -13.64 10.68 1.82
C LEU A 647 -12.16 10.45 2.18
N ARG A 648 -11.35 9.77 1.37
CA ARG A 648 -9.92 9.55 1.67
C ARG A 648 -8.99 10.67 1.18
N ASN A 649 -9.31 11.33 0.08
CA ASN A 649 -8.38 12.21 -0.64
C ASN A 649 -8.72 13.71 -0.59
N ASP A 650 -9.79 14.11 0.10
CA ASP A 650 -10.22 15.52 0.21
C ASP A 650 -10.33 16.22 -1.16
N ILE A 651 -11.17 15.67 -2.03
CA ILE A 651 -11.49 16.22 -3.35
C ILE A 651 -12.01 17.66 -3.20
N THR A 652 -11.32 18.62 -3.82
CA THR A 652 -11.66 20.06 -3.73
C THR A 652 -11.96 20.70 -5.08
N THR A 653 -11.55 20.07 -6.18
CA THR A 653 -11.75 20.60 -7.53
C THR A 653 -12.54 19.62 -8.40
N LYS A 654 -13.12 20.15 -9.49
CA LYS A 654 -13.77 19.35 -10.54
C LYS A 654 -12.82 18.28 -11.10
N GLN A 655 -11.56 18.66 -11.34
CA GLN A 655 -10.56 17.74 -11.90
C GLN A 655 -10.26 16.59 -10.93
N ASP A 656 -10.12 16.87 -9.63
CA ASP A 656 -9.90 15.85 -8.61
C ASP A 656 -11.03 14.80 -8.63
N TYR A 657 -12.28 15.25 -8.79
CA TYR A 657 -13.45 14.37 -8.84
C TYR A 657 -13.45 13.47 -10.07
N GLU A 658 -13.17 14.04 -11.25
CA GLU A 658 -13.10 13.28 -12.49
C GLU A 658 -11.96 12.26 -12.46
N ASP A 659 -10.83 12.61 -11.85
CA ASP A 659 -9.70 11.70 -11.68
C ASP A 659 -10.05 10.59 -10.69
N ALA A 660 -10.76 10.89 -9.60
CA ALA A 660 -11.29 9.86 -8.70
C ALA A 660 -12.24 8.88 -9.42
N CYS A 661 -13.05 9.35 -10.37
CA CYS A 661 -13.89 8.50 -11.21
C CYS A 661 -13.05 7.59 -12.12
N LYS A 662 -12.04 8.14 -12.80
CA LYS A 662 -11.13 7.37 -13.70
C LYS A 662 -10.28 6.36 -12.92
N GLU A 663 -9.77 6.74 -11.76
CA GLU A 663 -8.98 5.85 -10.89
C GLU A 663 -9.82 4.68 -10.40
N THR A 664 -11.05 4.94 -9.93
CA THR A 664 -11.97 3.88 -9.50
C THR A 664 -12.29 2.93 -10.65
N LEU A 665 -12.50 3.45 -11.86
CA LEU A 665 -12.68 2.63 -13.05
C LEU A 665 -11.48 1.71 -13.32
N ASN A 666 -10.25 2.19 -13.14
CA ASN A 666 -9.05 1.36 -13.27
C ASN A 666 -8.95 0.28 -12.18
N ASP A 667 -9.48 0.53 -10.97
CA ASP A 667 -9.60 -0.51 -9.94
C ASP A 667 -10.60 -1.60 -10.37
N LEU A 668 -11.71 -1.25 -11.02
CA LEU A 668 -12.72 -2.25 -11.45
C LEU A 668 -12.14 -3.31 -12.39
N TYR A 669 -11.19 -2.95 -13.26
CA TYR A 669 -10.50 -3.93 -14.11
C TYR A 669 -9.67 -4.95 -13.32
N ARG A 670 -9.20 -4.58 -12.13
CA ARG A 670 -8.48 -5.47 -11.21
C ARG A 670 -9.42 -6.27 -10.32
N VAL A 671 -10.52 -5.65 -9.87
CA VAL A 671 -11.50 -6.28 -8.97
C VAL A 671 -12.38 -7.29 -9.70
N TYR A 672 -12.75 -7.03 -10.97
CA TYR A 672 -13.61 -7.87 -11.79
C TYR A 672 -12.94 -8.28 -13.13
N PRO A 673 -11.80 -9.00 -13.09
CA PRO A 673 -11.07 -9.40 -14.29
C PRO A 673 -11.85 -10.35 -15.20
N GLU A 674 -12.87 -11.04 -14.68
CA GLU A 674 -13.79 -11.91 -15.41
C GLU A 674 -14.90 -11.15 -16.14
N HIS A 675 -15.16 -9.88 -15.79
CA HIS A 675 -16.24 -9.07 -16.36
C HIS A 675 -15.73 -7.88 -17.18
N LYS A 676 -14.58 -8.02 -17.86
CA LYS A 676 -13.94 -6.95 -18.65
C LYS A 676 -14.89 -6.24 -19.62
N GLU A 677 -15.82 -6.96 -20.24
CA GLU A 677 -16.80 -6.36 -21.17
C GLU A 677 -17.76 -5.40 -20.46
N SER A 678 -18.23 -5.77 -19.27
CA SER A 678 -19.09 -4.91 -18.45
C SER A 678 -18.31 -3.71 -17.90
N VAL A 679 -17.06 -3.92 -17.46
CA VAL A 679 -16.18 -2.80 -17.05
C VAL A 679 -15.89 -1.87 -18.23
N ALA A 680 -15.76 -2.39 -19.46
CA ALA A 680 -15.61 -1.57 -20.66
C ALA A 680 -16.87 -0.75 -21.00
N VAL A 681 -18.07 -1.25 -20.69
CA VAL A 681 -19.32 -0.46 -20.78
C VAL A 681 -19.27 0.71 -19.80
N MET A 682 -18.92 0.45 -18.53
CA MET A 682 -18.74 1.50 -17.52
C MET A 682 -17.75 2.55 -18.01
N GLN A 683 -16.60 2.12 -18.55
CA GLN A 683 -15.57 3.02 -19.06
C GLN A 683 -16.10 3.95 -20.15
N ARG A 684 -16.84 3.41 -21.12
CA ARG A 684 -17.40 4.21 -22.21
C ARG A 684 -18.42 5.23 -21.71
N LEU A 685 -19.32 4.83 -20.82
CA LEU A 685 -20.35 5.72 -20.28
C LEU A 685 -19.78 6.78 -19.35
N THR A 686 -18.83 6.42 -18.46
CA THR A 686 -18.14 7.40 -17.61
C THR A 686 -17.37 8.42 -18.45
N LYS A 687 -16.66 7.97 -19.49
CA LYS A 687 -15.95 8.87 -20.41
C LYS A 687 -16.93 9.83 -21.08
N ARG A 688 -18.03 9.31 -21.61
CA ARG A 688 -19.07 10.12 -22.25
C ARG A 688 -19.70 11.13 -21.29
N ALA A 689 -19.99 10.73 -20.06
CA ALA A 689 -20.54 11.61 -19.03
C ALA A 689 -19.61 12.79 -18.73
N ILE A 690 -18.31 12.53 -18.57
CA ILE A 690 -17.31 13.58 -18.34
C ILE A 690 -17.20 14.49 -19.58
N GLU A 691 -17.12 13.92 -20.79
CA GLU A 691 -17.05 14.70 -22.04
C GLU A 691 -18.28 15.60 -22.20
N ALA A 692 -19.48 15.07 -21.99
CA ALA A 692 -20.73 15.84 -22.03
C ALA A 692 -20.76 16.96 -20.97
N ALA A 693 -20.20 16.73 -19.78
CA ALA A 693 -20.15 17.75 -18.73
C ALA A 693 -19.28 18.97 -19.11
N HIS A 694 -18.36 18.81 -20.07
CA HIS A 694 -17.59 19.92 -20.64
C HIS A 694 -18.27 20.59 -21.84
N ASP A 695 -19.30 19.98 -22.43
CA ASP A 695 -20.02 20.55 -23.56
C ASP A 695 -21.03 21.61 -23.08
N SER A 696 -20.71 22.88 -23.28
CA SER A 696 -21.60 24.01 -22.95
C SER A 696 -22.57 24.39 -24.06
N SER A 697 -22.51 23.72 -25.21
CA SER A 697 -23.40 23.99 -26.35
C SER A 697 -24.78 23.35 -26.19
N LEU A 698 -24.89 22.31 -25.36
CA LEU A 698 -26.13 21.63 -25.02
C LEU A 698 -26.55 21.92 -23.57
N ASP A 699 -27.85 21.87 -23.32
CA ASP A 699 -28.42 21.93 -21.97
C ASP A 699 -28.29 20.57 -21.25
N ASP A 700 -28.66 20.55 -19.97
CA ASP A 700 -28.53 19.35 -19.14
C ASP A 700 -29.37 18.19 -19.67
N GLU A 701 -30.63 18.42 -20.08
CA GLU A 701 -31.48 17.35 -20.61
C GLU A 701 -30.91 16.74 -21.89
N ALA A 702 -30.44 17.56 -22.85
CA ALA A 702 -29.92 17.04 -24.10
C ALA A 702 -28.64 16.21 -23.88
N ASN A 703 -27.76 16.65 -22.97
CA ASN A 703 -26.57 15.90 -22.59
C ASN A 703 -26.92 14.59 -21.88
N ILE A 704 -27.85 14.62 -20.92
CA ILE A 704 -28.31 13.45 -20.16
C ILE A 704 -28.99 12.44 -21.08
N ARG A 705 -29.89 12.87 -21.95
CA ARG A 705 -30.56 12.02 -22.95
C ARG A 705 -29.55 11.33 -23.86
N SER A 706 -28.41 11.96 -24.11
CA SER A 706 -27.33 11.32 -24.85
C SER A 706 -26.81 10.09 -24.07
N ILE A 707 -26.61 10.22 -22.75
CA ILE A 707 -26.09 9.15 -21.88
C ILE A 707 -27.09 7.99 -21.76
N GLY A 708 -28.35 8.28 -21.45
CA GLY A 708 -29.40 7.29 -21.26
C GLY A 708 -30.62 7.84 -20.52
N GLU A 709 -31.47 6.94 -20.04
CA GLU A 709 -32.68 7.28 -19.27
C GLU A 709 -32.58 6.87 -17.79
N GLY A 710 -31.52 6.16 -17.40
CA GLY A 710 -31.23 5.85 -15.99
C GLY A 710 -31.82 4.53 -15.47
N TRP A 711 -32.65 3.83 -16.24
CA TRP A 711 -33.29 2.58 -15.81
C TRP A 711 -32.32 1.43 -15.47
N VAL A 712 -31.09 1.49 -16.00
CA VAL A 712 -30.03 0.51 -15.74
C VAL A 712 -28.88 1.16 -14.97
N GLY A 713 -28.23 0.37 -14.11
CA GLY A 713 -27.26 0.88 -13.13
C GLY A 713 -26.07 1.62 -13.76
N GLU A 714 -25.60 1.18 -14.93
CA GLU A 714 -24.52 1.84 -15.65
C GLU A 714 -24.90 3.22 -16.20
N GLU A 715 -26.15 3.41 -16.60
CA GLU A 715 -26.68 4.69 -17.07
C GLU A 715 -26.95 5.62 -15.90
N ALA A 716 -27.63 5.13 -14.85
CA ALA A 716 -27.97 5.92 -13.66
C ALA A 716 -26.72 6.56 -13.03
N LEU A 717 -25.66 5.76 -12.85
CA LEU A 717 -24.39 6.26 -12.32
C LEU A 717 -23.71 7.24 -13.27
N ALA A 718 -23.75 7.00 -14.59
CA ALA A 718 -23.14 7.89 -15.57
C ALA A 718 -23.84 9.26 -15.60
N ILE A 719 -25.18 9.30 -15.50
CA ILE A 719 -25.95 10.54 -15.38
C ILE A 719 -25.56 11.30 -14.11
N ALA A 720 -25.46 10.62 -12.97
CA ALA A 720 -24.99 11.22 -11.73
C ALA A 720 -23.57 11.80 -11.87
N ILE A 721 -22.65 11.08 -12.51
CA ILE A 721 -21.28 11.55 -12.77
C ILE A 721 -21.28 12.82 -13.64
N TYR A 722 -22.11 12.85 -14.69
CA TYR A 722 -22.30 14.02 -15.53
C TYR A 722 -22.77 15.23 -14.70
N CYS A 723 -23.86 15.08 -13.93
CA CYS A 723 -24.46 16.17 -13.18
C CYS A 723 -23.48 16.75 -12.15
N VAL A 724 -22.73 15.90 -11.46
CA VAL A 724 -21.70 16.33 -10.49
C VAL A 724 -20.52 17.00 -11.17
N SER A 725 -20.01 16.46 -12.29
CA SER A 725 -18.91 17.10 -13.03
C SER A 725 -19.34 18.45 -13.63
N ARG A 726 -20.57 18.55 -14.14
CA ARG A 726 -21.12 19.78 -14.74
C ARG A 726 -21.32 20.88 -13.71
N HIS A 727 -21.91 20.53 -12.58
CA HIS A 727 -22.31 21.47 -11.51
C HIS A 727 -21.45 21.31 -10.25
N PHE A 728 -20.16 21.02 -10.43
CA PHE A 728 -19.25 20.71 -9.34
C PHE A 728 -19.28 21.77 -8.23
N GLY A 729 -19.43 21.33 -6.99
CA GLY A 729 -19.53 22.19 -5.80
C GLY A 729 -20.88 22.88 -5.59
N ASN A 730 -21.86 22.68 -6.49
CA ASN A 730 -23.22 23.22 -6.33
C ASN A 730 -24.24 22.07 -6.24
N LEU A 731 -24.59 21.69 -5.00
CA LEU A 731 -25.50 20.58 -4.71
C LEU A 731 -26.88 20.76 -5.33
N GLU A 732 -27.45 21.96 -5.20
CA GLU A 732 -28.80 22.25 -5.72
C GLU A 732 -28.86 22.08 -7.24
N LYS A 733 -27.91 22.67 -7.98
CA LYS A 733 -27.87 22.54 -9.44
C LYS A 733 -27.60 21.11 -9.89
N ALA A 734 -26.69 20.41 -9.22
CA ALA A 734 -26.38 19.02 -9.55
C ALA A 734 -27.62 18.12 -9.37
N ILE A 735 -28.34 18.25 -8.26
CA ILE A 735 -29.55 17.46 -7.98
C ILE A 735 -30.68 17.82 -8.95
N ILE A 736 -30.95 19.11 -9.15
CA ILE A 736 -32.01 19.57 -10.08
C ILE A 736 -31.72 19.07 -11.50
N ALA A 737 -30.48 19.13 -11.97
CA ALA A 737 -30.12 18.59 -13.28
C ALA A 737 -30.33 17.07 -13.36
N SER A 738 -30.00 16.33 -12.30
CA SER A 738 -30.15 14.87 -12.30
C SER A 738 -31.59 14.38 -12.26
N VAL A 739 -32.58 15.19 -11.86
CA VAL A 739 -33.99 14.74 -11.82
C VAL A 739 -34.82 15.27 -13.00
N ASN A 740 -34.32 16.28 -13.72
CA ASN A 740 -35.04 16.94 -14.82
C ASN A 740 -34.66 16.34 -16.19
N HIS A 741 -34.95 15.06 -16.36
CA HIS A 741 -34.86 14.36 -17.64
C HIS A 741 -36.04 13.38 -17.77
N SER A 742 -36.13 12.67 -18.91
CA SER A 742 -37.08 11.55 -19.03
C SER A 742 -36.44 10.29 -18.46
N GLY A 743 -37.24 9.42 -17.84
CA GLY A 743 -36.76 8.15 -17.29
C GLY A 743 -36.62 8.18 -15.77
N ASP A 744 -35.73 7.37 -15.25
CA ASP A 744 -35.56 7.03 -13.84
C ASP A 744 -34.93 8.17 -13.02
N SER A 745 -35.74 9.21 -12.75
CA SER A 745 -35.29 10.47 -12.15
C SER A 745 -34.99 10.39 -10.65
N ASP A 746 -35.67 9.54 -9.89
CA ASP A 746 -35.36 9.34 -8.47
C ASP A 746 -34.00 8.67 -8.32
N SER A 747 -33.74 7.55 -8.99
CA SER A 747 -32.45 6.85 -8.89
C SER A 747 -31.26 7.71 -9.28
N THR A 748 -31.36 8.47 -10.39
CA THR A 748 -30.30 9.38 -10.84
C THR A 748 -30.10 10.53 -9.86
N GLY A 749 -31.19 11.15 -9.38
CA GLY A 749 -31.18 12.19 -8.35
C GLY A 749 -30.50 11.73 -7.07
N ALA A 750 -30.83 10.53 -6.65
CA ALA A 750 -30.44 9.93 -5.40
C ALA A 750 -28.95 9.50 -5.43
N ILE A 751 -28.45 8.93 -6.55
CA ILE A 751 -27.02 8.65 -6.76
C ILE A 751 -26.21 9.96 -6.88
N CYS A 752 -26.72 10.95 -7.62
CA CYS A 752 -26.10 12.28 -7.74
C CYS A 752 -25.96 12.92 -6.35
N GLY A 753 -27.04 12.91 -5.57
CA GLY A 753 -27.11 13.40 -4.20
C GLY A 753 -26.09 12.76 -3.25
N ASN A 754 -25.91 11.43 -3.33
CA ASN A 754 -24.87 10.72 -2.59
C ASN A 754 -23.47 11.31 -2.87
N ILE A 755 -23.13 11.50 -4.15
CA ILE A 755 -21.81 11.96 -4.58
C ILE A 755 -21.61 13.44 -4.22
N ILE A 756 -22.49 14.34 -4.67
CA ILE A 756 -22.33 15.77 -4.45
C ILE A 756 -22.44 16.13 -2.97
N GLY A 757 -23.32 15.45 -2.24
CA GLY A 757 -23.44 15.58 -0.78
C GLY A 757 -22.15 15.19 -0.06
N THR A 758 -21.45 14.15 -0.52
CA THR A 758 -20.12 13.78 0.02
C THR A 758 -19.06 14.84 -0.29
N ILE A 759 -19.18 15.57 -1.40
CA ILE A 759 -18.23 16.63 -1.79
C ILE A 759 -18.46 17.88 -0.94
N VAL A 760 -19.70 18.37 -0.87
CA VAL A 760 -20.00 19.70 -0.28
C VAL A 760 -20.34 19.66 1.21
N GLY A 761 -20.83 18.53 1.72
CA GLY A 761 -21.25 18.38 3.11
C GLY A 761 -22.64 18.90 3.44
N TYR A 762 -23.18 18.45 4.57
CA TYR A 762 -24.54 18.73 5.04
C TYR A 762 -24.78 20.23 5.25
N LYS A 763 -23.82 20.96 5.81
CA LYS A 763 -23.93 22.41 6.03
C LYS A 763 -24.11 23.23 4.76
N ALA A 764 -23.74 22.69 3.59
CA ALA A 764 -23.92 23.34 2.31
C ALA A 764 -25.33 23.12 1.70
N ILE A 765 -26.15 22.26 2.31
CA ILE A 765 -27.51 21.99 1.82
C ILE A 765 -28.41 23.20 2.09
N PRO A 766 -29.12 23.72 1.07
CA PRO A 766 -30.11 24.78 1.27
C PRO A 766 -31.18 24.38 2.30
N LYS A 767 -31.44 25.25 3.28
CA LYS A 767 -32.39 24.98 4.38
C LYS A 767 -33.77 24.50 3.91
N ARG A 768 -34.28 25.05 2.80
CA ARG A 768 -35.57 24.65 2.22
C ARG A 768 -35.67 23.17 1.87
N PHE A 769 -34.56 22.50 1.57
CA PHE A 769 -34.55 21.07 1.30
C PHE A 769 -34.54 20.22 2.58
N LEU A 770 -34.20 20.80 3.73
CA LEU A 770 -34.16 20.13 5.03
C LEU A 770 -35.49 20.23 5.79
N GLU A 771 -36.32 21.23 5.50
CA GLU A 771 -37.54 21.54 6.26
C GLU A 771 -38.68 20.53 6.06
N ASN A 772 -38.87 20.04 4.83
CA ASN A 772 -40.01 19.19 4.48
C ASN A 772 -39.63 17.77 4.05
N ILE A 773 -38.35 17.39 4.12
CA ILE A 773 -37.91 16.05 3.72
C ILE A 773 -38.41 15.01 4.74
N GLU A 774 -39.02 13.95 4.23
CA GLU A 774 -39.49 12.87 5.09
C GLU A 774 -38.36 12.13 5.78
N LEU A 775 -38.64 11.59 6.97
CA LEU A 775 -37.68 10.80 7.76
C LEU A 775 -36.38 11.54 8.12
N SER A 776 -36.38 12.87 8.13
CA SER A 776 -35.20 13.70 8.45
C SER A 776 -34.49 13.23 9.73
N GLU A 777 -35.24 12.98 10.82
CA GLU A 777 -34.69 12.49 12.09
C GLU A 777 -34.07 11.09 12.00
N VAL A 778 -34.68 10.17 11.24
CA VAL A 778 -34.16 8.82 11.01
C VAL A 778 -32.88 8.88 10.16
N ILE A 779 -32.87 9.71 9.10
CA ILE A 779 -31.71 9.94 8.25
C ILE A 779 -30.57 10.54 9.07
N MET A 780 -30.84 11.52 9.93
CA MET A 780 -29.87 12.11 10.83
C MET A 780 -29.26 11.07 11.77
N ALA A 781 -30.10 10.28 12.46
CA ALA A 781 -29.65 9.25 13.39
C ALA A 781 -28.74 8.21 12.71
N ILE A 782 -29.15 7.68 11.55
CA ILE A 782 -28.33 6.74 10.77
C ILE A 782 -27.03 7.41 10.30
N SER A 783 -27.06 8.67 9.88
CA SER A 783 -25.86 9.39 9.42
C SER A 783 -24.85 9.58 10.56
N GLU A 784 -25.32 9.88 11.76
CA GLU A 784 -24.49 9.99 12.95
C GLU A 784 -23.88 8.66 13.36
N ASP A 785 -24.67 7.58 13.28
CA ASP A 785 -24.18 6.25 13.58
C ASP A 785 -23.14 5.76 12.57
N LEU A 786 -23.36 6.01 11.27
CA LEU A 786 -22.40 5.72 10.20
C LEU A 786 -21.05 6.40 10.46
N ASN A 787 -21.10 7.64 10.94
CA ASN A 787 -19.93 8.42 11.30
C ASN A 787 -19.23 7.90 12.58
N LYS A 788 -20.00 7.46 13.58
CA LYS A 788 -19.45 6.94 14.84
C LYS A 788 -18.77 5.58 14.65
N GLY A 789 -19.41 4.64 13.94
CA GLY A 789 -18.97 3.24 13.93
C GLY A 789 -19.38 2.54 15.24
N CYS A 790 -19.20 1.23 15.36
CA CYS A 790 -19.55 0.54 16.60
C CYS A 790 -18.78 1.13 17.80
N ILE A 791 -19.50 1.72 18.76
CA ILE A 791 -18.95 2.36 19.97
C ILE A 791 -19.15 1.53 21.24
N ILE A 792 -19.58 0.28 21.10
CA ILE A 792 -19.78 -0.68 22.19
C ILE A 792 -18.96 -1.95 21.98
N SER A 793 -18.60 -2.64 23.07
CA SER A 793 -17.96 -3.96 23.03
C SER A 793 -18.30 -4.78 24.27
N GLU A 794 -18.07 -6.10 24.21
CA GLU A 794 -18.36 -7.03 25.30
C GLU A 794 -17.55 -6.76 26.60
N PHE A 795 -16.47 -5.97 26.52
CA PHE A 795 -15.54 -5.69 27.62
C PHE A 795 -15.76 -4.33 28.30
N MET A 796 -16.90 -3.66 28.05
CA MET A 796 -17.17 -2.34 28.62
C MET A 796 -17.72 -2.39 30.05
N ASN A 797 -17.15 -1.57 30.95
CA ASN A 797 -17.55 -1.51 32.36
C ASN A 797 -18.48 -0.33 32.70
N GLU A 798 -18.41 0.78 31.97
CA GLU A 798 -19.28 1.97 32.13
C GLU A 798 -19.83 2.41 30.76
N VAL A 799 -21.11 2.77 30.72
CA VAL A 799 -21.84 3.07 29.47
C VAL A 799 -22.41 4.49 29.52
N ASN A 800 -21.92 5.37 28.64
CA ASN A 800 -22.44 6.73 28.47
C ASN A 800 -23.76 6.74 27.66
N ASP A 801 -24.42 7.89 27.58
CA ASP A 801 -25.73 8.00 26.93
C ASP A 801 -25.71 7.64 25.44
N GLU A 802 -24.64 7.99 24.72
CA GLU A 802 -24.50 7.63 23.30
C GLU A 802 -24.37 6.13 23.10
N GLN A 803 -23.61 5.46 23.97
CA GLN A 803 -23.44 4.02 23.96
C GLN A 803 -24.74 3.30 24.34
N ARG A 804 -25.54 3.85 25.26
CA ARG A 804 -26.89 3.33 25.57
C ARG A 804 -27.81 3.45 24.36
N GLN A 805 -27.77 4.58 23.65
CA GLN A 805 -28.55 4.75 22.43
C GLN A 805 -28.11 3.78 21.33
N TRP A 806 -26.80 3.58 21.13
CA TRP A 806 -26.29 2.59 20.19
C TRP A 806 -26.73 1.17 20.55
N TYR A 807 -26.62 0.80 21.82
CA TYR A 807 -27.07 -0.49 22.32
C TYR A 807 -28.57 -0.69 22.08
N ALA A 808 -29.40 0.30 22.42
CA ALA A 808 -30.83 0.24 22.16
C ALA A 808 -31.13 0.04 20.66
N ARG A 809 -30.45 0.78 19.76
CA ARG A 809 -30.65 0.68 18.31
C ARG A 809 -30.17 -0.65 17.70
N TYR A 810 -28.98 -1.14 18.06
CA TYR A 810 -28.34 -2.25 17.34
C TYR A 810 -28.27 -3.57 18.13
N CYS A 811 -28.63 -3.56 19.42
CA CYS A 811 -28.82 -4.77 20.24
C CYS A 811 -30.30 -5.01 20.55
N ASP A 812 -31.03 -4.00 21.02
CA ASP A 812 -32.45 -4.14 21.42
C ASP A 812 -33.43 -3.86 20.27
N MET A 813 -32.94 -3.31 19.15
CA MET A 813 -33.72 -2.94 17.96
C MET A 813 -34.81 -1.88 18.25
N GLU A 814 -34.51 -0.94 19.14
CA GLU A 814 -35.38 0.19 19.51
C GLU A 814 -34.92 1.50 18.85
N PRO A 815 -35.85 2.36 18.38
CA PRO A 815 -35.53 3.64 17.72
C PRO A 815 -35.12 4.73 18.74
N ALA A 816 -34.20 4.42 19.64
CA ALA A 816 -33.76 5.33 20.70
C ALA A 816 -33.18 6.63 20.11
N GLY A 817 -33.55 7.77 20.70
CA GLY A 817 -33.07 9.09 20.26
C GLY A 817 -33.69 9.61 18.97
N VAL A 818 -34.69 8.92 18.40
CA VAL A 818 -35.43 9.36 17.21
C VAL A 818 -36.83 9.82 17.62
N ILE A 819 -37.13 11.10 17.45
CA ILE A 819 -38.48 11.63 17.71
C ILE A 819 -39.35 11.33 16.48
N THR A 820 -40.31 10.41 16.62
CA THR A 820 -41.29 10.13 15.56
C THR A 820 -42.58 10.92 15.84
N HIS A 821 -43.28 11.35 14.79
CA HIS A 821 -44.50 12.18 14.91
C HIS A 821 -45.61 11.58 15.77
N LYS A 822 -45.54 10.30 16.15
CA LYS A 822 -46.48 9.66 17.08
C LYS A 822 -46.37 10.14 18.53
N GLN A 823 -45.23 10.65 19.00
CA GLN A 823 -45.13 11.09 20.40
C GLN A 823 -45.94 12.37 20.69
N ASN A 824 -46.38 13.12 19.70
CA ASN A 824 -47.21 14.31 19.89
C ASN A 824 -48.72 14.02 20.02
N HIS A 825 -49.17 12.77 19.87
CA HIS A 825 -50.60 12.45 19.92
C HIS A 825 -51.05 11.70 21.18
N ASP A 826 -50.12 11.26 22.05
CA ASP A 826 -50.45 10.63 23.33
C ASP A 826 -50.25 11.57 24.55
N GLU A 827 -49.85 12.84 24.33
CA GLU A 827 -49.78 13.91 25.36
C GLU A 827 -50.72 15.12 25.12
N LEU A 828 -51.74 14.97 24.26
CA LEU A 828 -52.87 15.89 24.11
C LEU A 828 -54.18 15.11 24.18
#